data_AF-A0A356NNE1-F1
#
_entry.id   AF-A0A356NNE1-F1
#
_cell.length_a   1.000
_cell.length_b   1.000
_cell.length_c   1.000
_cell.angle_alpha   90.00
_cell.angle_beta   90.00
_cell.angle_gamma   90.00
#
_symmetry.space_group_name_H-M   'P 1'
#
loop_
_entity.id
_entity.type
_entity.pdbx_description
1 polymer ?
#
loop_
_entity_poly.entity_id
_entity_poly.type
_entity_poly.pdbx_seq_one_letter_code
_entity_poly.pdbx_strand_id
1 'polypeptide(L)'
;MICNGMIPDQPISILYCHMKSLKLCTFGAVLTFMVGAACQAAVQKAAFLQGSKIEGGLDFLVSASPVSIAWNERSSIDPSVFDHSVDSQHQLTVLENGDYIVAATMPVISVDTADNRPSQGMEVYVNGEPAAGSMGQSGYIRNQPRNALMQQETSNHAHLLLHGLSAGDVIEVKAWKTAQPALSTQIQTASLFVEKAEASRTVFSGLSDDSLAGVNLNPDFEGAGDDPAELPWVSNRSDNGFTHSDGNSGIQLSSGTYLIYVNVPLQRVTSARLSPSLEILLDGQIVPGGQSRQGYNRNASGHIESSVHFAGIVQVDGSQTLTTQTLRYLNSGNTGQAVLPAGKKASILIEKITDDGVFMASAVETTNDANPENWNTATKSQAIWENPSLSDSAAYNHSGETITVRADGDYLLVYNDLMEALESSQRPNPRITVEINGNVYPGAETKTHYIRSADGHSTSSGTLSILLEGLSANDRITVSTQQEAIGGSVGLEAFSDQVAVLGLIKKPSLDSSTIQSAPRIVSFGGNRDGFNITIQEFSESVDAGSVRATLNGESVDVSVASSEGNANVSYAFPSIPDSLSSHDIHIEFADSAGNEHMADLSFLISEIYAKVPPLFKNESVDSNSNGFVALVSQISQDQSGSTSLHGTQIVNANFQLSGGYTDADGNAYINEAGPANAGDWQFSPVDVGIINFDQAEAAQGNFTDATGFPDALIPNIPGFNESTDGIAAEFLTYLELDQGWHTLGVNSDDGFDVTVGPAPKDLLAESLGSFNGGRGASDSLFDIYVEESGFYPTRLLWFEGTSGANVEFFNVVEGEKILINDRENPNSIKAYKTAQARPYISAFSPASGTLAEEVSFEITNGDILVDPDSIELTIDGAQILPPTVEVNGSVITVSFNNSGPFAGGAHVATVNYTENSDPSVTRTLEHRFNVPTGMIAVLEDEPFAYWQFGETSGGVGVSELGGGITGTYFNDPSLGEERLVVGAASGSVLFDASRMTYLDIPDNAEINVATGNPGWKEKTIEIWFKARNLPNSDPLGVGFAADVPDSQIIYEQGGATRGLNVYLRGTQAGDNPQEAELWFSAINRAEQAWGGVLPTEQTEIPTNGDPVAIGTTIQANKVYHAVMVLNGDDSDPDSFEGT
;
A
#
# COMPACT_ATOMS: atom_id res chain seq x y z
N MET A 1 -16.63 -62.89 21.99
CA MET A 1 -16.75 -64.33 21.74
C MET A 1 -15.34 -64.83 21.36
N ILE A 2 -14.66 -65.48 22.31
CA ILE A 2 -13.56 -66.47 22.22
C ILE A 2 -12.43 -66.30 21.17
N CYS A 3 -11.19 -66.02 21.65
CA CYS A 3 -9.91 -66.80 21.58
C CYS A 3 -8.69 -65.85 21.53
N ASN A 4 -7.89 -65.70 22.59
CA ASN A 4 -6.78 -66.55 23.11
C ASN A 4 -5.49 -66.57 22.28
N GLY A 5 -4.39 -66.10 22.89
CA GLY A 5 -2.99 -66.34 22.48
C GLY A 5 -1.96 -65.69 23.42
N MET A 6 -1.48 -66.43 24.42
CA MET A 6 -0.51 -66.08 25.48
C MET A 6 0.96 -66.02 25.02
N ILE A 7 1.74 -65.01 25.48
CA ILE A 7 2.95 -65.01 26.39
C ILE A 7 3.95 -66.19 26.20
N PRO A 8 5.31 -66.04 26.15
CA PRO A 8 6.13 -65.57 27.31
C PRO A 8 7.54 -64.93 27.16
N ASP A 9 7.90 -64.22 28.23
CA ASP A 9 9.17 -64.14 28.99
C ASP A 9 10.56 -63.83 28.36
N GLN A 10 11.04 -62.62 28.70
CA GLN A 10 12.29 -62.21 29.42
C GLN A 10 13.35 -63.30 29.74
N PRO A 11 14.67 -62.99 30.00
CA PRO A 11 15.23 -61.72 30.52
C PRO A 11 16.64 -61.32 29.96
N ILE A 12 17.23 -60.20 30.41
CA ILE A 12 18.56 -60.11 31.08
C ILE A 12 19.13 -58.66 31.13
N SER A 13 19.39 -58.24 32.37
CA SER A 13 20.43 -57.33 32.90
C SER A 13 20.43 -55.82 32.59
N ILE A 14 19.95 -55.09 33.59
CA ILE A 14 20.19 -53.67 33.86
C ILE A 14 21.58 -53.51 34.51
N LEU A 15 22.42 -52.64 33.95
CA LEU A 15 23.57 -52.04 34.64
C LEU A 15 23.31 -50.54 34.79
N TYR A 16 23.14 -50.10 36.04
CA TYR A 16 22.95 -48.69 36.42
C TYR A 16 24.29 -47.94 36.36
N CYS A 17 24.34 -46.80 35.66
CA CYS A 17 25.30 -45.74 35.97
C CYS A 17 24.65 -44.35 35.80
N HIS A 18 24.37 -43.72 36.94
CA HIS A 18 24.14 -42.31 37.25
C HIS A 18 24.13 -41.28 36.09
N MET A 19 22.92 -40.85 35.68
CA MET A 19 22.69 -39.54 35.05
C MET A 19 22.41 -38.51 36.15
N LYS A 20 23.23 -37.46 36.21
CA LYS A 20 22.89 -36.19 36.86
C LYS A 20 21.98 -35.39 35.93
N SER A 21 20.96 -34.79 36.51
CA SER A 21 19.94 -33.94 35.90
C SER A 21 20.50 -32.84 35.00
N LEU A 22 20.13 -32.88 33.72
CA LEU A 22 20.11 -31.70 32.85
C LEU A 22 18.62 -31.36 32.64
N LYS A 23 18.20 -30.18 33.11
CA LYS A 23 16.86 -29.64 32.87
C LYS A 23 16.75 -29.35 31.37
N LEU A 24 15.90 -30.10 30.69
CA LEU A 24 15.49 -29.85 29.32
C LEU A 24 14.49 -28.68 29.36
N CYS A 25 14.89 -27.50 28.90
CA CYS A 25 13.93 -26.47 28.52
C CYS A 25 13.37 -26.88 27.16
N THR A 26 12.12 -27.30 27.15
CA THR A 26 11.36 -27.64 25.94
C THR A 26 11.09 -26.33 25.19
N PHE A 27 11.92 -25.99 24.21
CA PHE A 27 11.50 -25.09 23.13
C PHE A 27 10.44 -25.85 22.33
N GLY A 28 9.18 -25.50 22.55
CA GLY A 28 8.10 -25.87 21.64
C GLY A 28 8.27 -25.08 20.36
N ALA A 29 9.02 -25.62 19.41
CA ALA A 29 9.07 -25.10 18.06
C ALA A 29 7.70 -25.33 17.41
N VAL A 30 6.84 -24.31 17.45
CA VAL A 30 5.79 -24.15 16.45
C VAL A 30 6.51 -23.66 15.19
N LEU A 31 7.15 -24.59 14.47
CA LEU A 31 7.53 -24.35 13.09
C LEU A 31 6.23 -24.38 12.29
N THR A 32 5.63 -23.21 12.12
CA THR A 32 4.71 -22.99 10.99
C THR A 32 5.60 -23.01 9.76
N PHE A 33 5.92 -24.21 9.25
CA PHE A 33 6.53 -24.35 7.94
C PHE A 33 5.57 -23.67 6.96
N MET A 34 6.01 -22.56 6.36
CA MET A 34 5.73 -22.32 4.94
C MET A 34 5.93 -23.67 4.28
N VAL A 35 4.85 -24.26 3.77
CA VAL A 35 4.87 -25.54 3.09
C VAL A 35 5.92 -25.39 2.01
N GLY A 36 7.11 -25.93 2.24
CA GLY A 36 8.09 -26.13 1.19
C GLY A 36 7.39 -27.02 0.20
N ALA A 37 6.91 -26.43 -0.90
CA ALA A 37 6.51 -27.20 -2.05
C ALA A 37 7.72 -28.09 -2.35
N ALA A 38 7.53 -29.41 -2.22
CA ALA A 38 8.48 -30.37 -2.73
C ALA A 38 8.50 -30.18 -4.25
N CYS A 39 9.29 -29.23 -4.74
CA CYS A 39 9.30 -28.90 -6.14
C CYS A 39 10.23 -29.85 -6.87
N GLN A 40 9.63 -30.76 -7.64
CA GLN A 40 10.32 -31.40 -8.75
C GLN A 40 10.77 -30.35 -9.77
N ALA A 41 11.90 -30.67 -10.37
CA ALA A 41 12.68 -29.97 -11.36
C ALA A 41 11.90 -29.14 -12.40
N ALA A 42 12.54 -28.05 -12.83
CA ALA A 42 12.18 -27.23 -13.97
C ALA A 42 11.59 -27.99 -15.17
N VAL A 43 10.84 -27.30 -16.02
CA VAL A 43 10.29 -27.89 -17.24
C VAL A 43 11.35 -27.95 -18.34
N GLN A 44 11.39 -29.05 -19.07
CA GLN A 44 12.30 -29.22 -20.21
C GLN A 44 12.09 -28.10 -21.24
N LYS A 45 13.17 -27.43 -21.65
CA LYS A 45 13.17 -26.31 -22.60
C LYS A 45 12.29 -25.13 -22.20
N ALA A 46 12.07 -24.91 -20.89
CA ALA A 46 11.28 -23.78 -20.39
C ALA A 46 11.95 -23.04 -19.22
N ALA A 47 11.40 -21.86 -18.93
CA ALA A 47 11.68 -21.01 -17.80
C ALA A 47 10.37 -20.60 -17.14
N PHE A 48 10.34 -20.58 -15.81
CA PHE A 48 9.25 -20.09 -14.99
C PHE A 48 9.81 -19.22 -13.86
N LEU A 49 9.50 -17.93 -13.93
CA LEU A 49 10.01 -16.91 -13.02
C LEU A 49 8.84 -16.29 -12.24
N GLN A 50 9.07 -15.93 -10.97
CA GLN A 50 8.11 -15.22 -10.14
C GLN A 50 8.77 -14.08 -9.35
N GLY A 51 8.00 -13.02 -9.13
CA GLY A 51 8.47 -11.86 -8.36
C GLY A 51 7.37 -10.86 -8.05
N SER A 52 7.57 -10.09 -6.99
CA SER A 52 6.62 -9.10 -6.46
C SER A 52 7.21 -7.69 -6.35
N LYS A 53 8.40 -7.48 -6.92
CA LYS A 53 9.09 -6.19 -6.93
C LYS A 53 9.30 -5.68 -8.35
N ILE A 54 9.50 -4.37 -8.48
CA ILE A 54 9.98 -3.75 -9.72
C ILE A 54 11.48 -3.43 -9.61
N GLU A 55 12.11 -3.13 -10.75
CA GLU A 55 13.52 -2.75 -10.86
C GLU A 55 13.89 -1.68 -9.81
N GLY A 56 15.00 -1.91 -9.11
CA GLY A 56 15.41 -1.09 -7.95
C GLY A 56 14.87 -1.57 -6.60
N GLY A 57 14.13 -2.68 -6.55
CA GLY A 57 13.67 -3.31 -5.31
C GLY A 57 12.46 -2.61 -4.66
N LEU A 58 11.80 -1.72 -5.42
CA LEU A 58 10.65 -0.96 -4.94
C LEU A 58 9.40 -1.84 -4.85
N ASP A 59 8.60 -1.61 -3.81
CA ASP A 59 7.36 -2.36 -3.54
C ASP A 59 6.15 -1.78 -4.29
N PHE A 60 6.28 -0.57 -4.85
CA PHE A 60 5.16 0.18 -5.45
C PHE A 60 5.41 0.63 -6.88
N LEU A 61 4.40 0.42 -7.73
CA LEU A 61 4.31 0.95 -9.08
C LEU A 61 3.66 2.34 -9.08
N VAL A 62 4.47 3.36 -9.38
CA VAL A 62 4.07 4.78 -9.48
C VAL A 62 4.44 5.43 -10.83
N SER A 63 5.15 4.70 -11.70
CA SER A 63 5.70 5.26 -12.94
C SER A 63 4.73 5.17 -14.11
N ALA A 64 4.57 6.26 -14.87
CA ALA A 64 3.93 6.24 -16.20
C ALA A 64 4.84 5.67 -17.30
N SER A 65 6.15 5.54 -17.03
CA SER A 65 7.12 4.89 -17.92
C SER A 65 7.30 3.42 -17.56
N PRO A 66 7.52 2.51 -18.52
CA PRO A 66 7.77 1.09 -18.27
C PRO A 66 8.96 0.86 -17.33
N VAL A 67 8.76 0.07 -16.28
CA VAL A 67 9.79 -0.39 -15.33
C VAL A 67 9.77 -1.92 -15.31
N SER A 68 10.93 -2.57 -15.31
CA SER A 68 11.01 -4.03 -15.35
C SER A 68 10.53 -4.66 -14.03
N ILE A 69 9.85 -5.79 -14.12
CA ILE A 69 9.53 -6.64 -12.96
C ILE A 69 10.81 -7.38 -12.57
N ALA A 70 11.12 -7.41 -11.27
CA ALA A 70 12.20 -8.19 -10.72
C ALA A 70 11.69 -9.57 -10.33
N TRP A 71 12.29 -10.64 -10.86
CA TRP A 71 11.96 -12.03 -10.56
C TRP A 71 12.65 -12.50 -9.27
N ASN A 72 12.29 -11.88 -8.16
CA ASN A 72 12.97 -12.00 -6.87
C ASN A 72 12.46 -13.13 -5.96
N GLU A 73 11.42 -13.86 -6.36
CA GLU A 73 10.80 -14.91 -5.54
C GLU A 73 11.15 -16.33 -6.03
N ARG A 74 11.16 -16.53 -7.36
CA ARG A 74 11.38 -17.84 -7.98
C ARG A 74 12.03 -17.73 -9.35
N SER A 75 12.97 -18.63 -9.64
CA SER A 75 13.63 -18.79 -10.93
C SER A 75 13.86 -20.29 -11.22
N SER A 76 12.88 -20.93 -11.83
CA SER A 76 12.99 -22.31 -12.33
C SER A 76 13.27 -22.30 -13.83
N ILE A 77 14.41 -22.81 -14.29
CA ILE A 77 14.76 -22.79 -15.73
C ILE A 77 15.44 -24.09 -16.17
N ASP A 78 15.31 -24.42 -17.45
CA ASP A 78 16.25 -25.32 -18.16
C ASP A 78 17.52 -24.54 -18.55
N PRO A 79 18.66 -24.76 -17.87
CA PRO A 79 19.87 -23.99 -18.11
C PRO A 79 20.57 -24.34 -19.44
N SER A 80 20.06 -25.33 -20.19
CA SER A 80 20.50 -25.56 -21.57
C SER A 80 19.91 -24.55 -22.57
N VAL A 81 18.84 -23.84 -22.18
CA VAL A 81 18.11 -22.91 -23.06
C VAL A 81 18.04 -21.51 -22.49
N PHE A 82 18.08 -21.36 -21.18
CA PHE A 82 17.91 -20.08 -20.53
C PHE A 82 19.03 -19.82 -19.52
N ASP A 83 19.29 -18.56 -19.28
CA ASP A 83 20.07 -18.10 -18.14
C ASP A 83 19.30 -17.00 -17.40
N HIS A 84 19.32 -17.05 -16.08
CA HIS A 84 18.73 -16.06 -15.19
C HIS A 84 19.59 -15.99 -13.93
N SER A 85 20.00 -14.77 -13.58
CA SER A 85 20.87 -14.51 -12.44
C SER A 85 20.15 -13.69 -11.38
N VAL A 86 20.42 -14.01 -10.11
CA VAL A 86 19.98 -13.21 -8.96
C VAL A 86 20.61 -11.82 -8.92
N ASP A 87 21.71 -11.59 -9.65
CA ASP A 87 22.34 -10.26 -9.81
C ASP A 87 21.64 -9.41 -10.89
N SER A 88 20.81 -10.03 -11.73
CA SER A 88 20.09 -9.38 -12.84
C SER A 88 18.65 -9.88 -12.86
N GLN A 89 17.98 -9.72 -11.71
CA GLN A 89 16.69 -10.35 -11.41
C GLN A 89 15.58 -10.07 -12.43
N HIS A 90 15.70 -9.01 -13.24
CA HIS A 90 14.71 -8.62 -14.24
C HIS A 90 14.96 -9.23 -15.64
N GLN A 91 16.08 -9.93 -15.86
CA GLN A 91 16.52 -10.39 -17.18
C GLN A 91 16.50 -11.91 -17.31
N LEU A 92 15.76 -12.43 -18.29
CA LEU A 92 15.85 -13.81 -18.74
C LEU A 92 16.58 -13.87 -20.07
N THR A 93 17.78 -14.46 -20.10
CA THR A 93 18.56 -14.60 -21.34
C THR A 93 18.25 -15.92 -22.02
N VAL A 94 18.08 -15.93 -23.34
CA VAL A 94 17.99 -17.18 -24.11
C VAL A 94 19.37 -17.62 -24.60
N LEU A 95 19.66 -18.92 -24.57
CA LEU A 95 20.96 -19.52 -24.90
C LEU A 95 20.95 -20.28 -26.23
N GLU A 96 19.77 -20.48 -26.81
CA GLU A 96 19.59 -21.14 -28.10
C GLU A 96 18.86 -20.19 -29.05
N ASN A 97 19.09 -20.33 -30.36
CA ASN A 97 18.28 -19.61 -31.34
C ASN A 97 16.90 -20.29 -31.46
N GLY A 98 15.84 -19.52 -31.64
CA GLY A 98 14.53 -20.09 -31.92
C GLY A 98 13.36 -19.16 -31.61
N ASP A 99 12.18 -19.77 -31.54
CA ASP A 99 10.96 -19.11 -31.13
C ASP A 99 10.57 -19.53 -29.72
N TYR A 100 9.91 -18.64 -28.98
CA TYR A 100 9.59 -18.84 -27.58
C TYR A 100 8.15 -18.45 -27.29
N ILE A 101 7.38 -19.39 -26.74
CA ILE A 101 6.02 -19.14 -26.27
C ILE A 101 6.12 -18.47 -24.90
N VAL A 102 5.43 -17.35 -24.72
CA VAL A 102 5.45 -16.55 -23.50
C VAL A 102 4.05 -16.44 -22.93
N ALA A 103 3.92 -16.65 -21.62
CA ALA A 103 2.76 -16.31 -20.82
C ALA A 103 3.20 -15.52 -19.59
N ALA A 104 2.67 -14.31 -19.41
CA ALA A 104 2.95 -13.44 -18.28
C ALA A 104 1.66 -13.01 -17.59
N THR A 105 1.67 -13.02 -16.26
CA THR A 105 0.55 -12.60 -15.41
C THR A 105 1.05 -11.69 -14.29
N MET A 106 0.36 -10.59 -14.05
CA MET A 106 0.68 -9.61 -13.00
C MET A 106 -0.58 -9.24 -12.22
N PRO A 107 -0.87 -9.88 -11.08
CA PRO A 107 -1.89 -9.42 -10.14
C PRO A 107 -1.44 -8.15 -9.42
N VAL A 108 -2.37 -7.25 -9.11
CA VAL A 108 -2.11 -5.90 -8.60
C VAL A 108 -3.15 -5.52 -7.55
N ILE A 109 -2.72 -4.83 -6.49
CA ILE A 109 -3.59 -4.27 -5.45
C ILE A 109 -3.38 -2.76 -5.28
N SER A 110 -4.42 -2.08 -4.82
CA SER A 110 -4.34 -0.70 -4.33
C SER A 110 -3.68 -0.66 -2.95
N VAL A 111 -2.83 0.35 -2.72
CA VAL A 111 -2.13 0.52 -1.42
C VAL A 111 -2.67 1.71 -0.64
N ASP A 112 -3.19 2.73 -1.34
CA ASP A 112 -3.78 3.92 -0.74
C ASP A 112 -5.32 3.86 -0.87
N THR A 113 -6.06 3.98 0.23
CA THR A 113 -7.52 3.77 0.28
C THR A 113 -8.36 5.01 -0.09
N ALA A 114 -7.77 6.05 -0.67
CA ALA A 114 -8.49 7.25 -1.13
C ALA A 114 -9.42 6.98 -2.34
N ASP A 115 -10.34 7.91 -2.70
CA ASP A 115 -11.20 7.77 -3.91
C ASP A 115 -10.32 7.89 -5.15
N ASN A 116 -9.96 6.74 -5.69
CA ASN A 116 -8.87 6.63 -6.63
C ASN A 116 -9.18 5.53 -7.66
N ARG A 117 -8.67 5.69 -8.88
CA ARG A 117 -8.97 4.80 -10.01
C ARG A 117 -7.71 4.65 -10.85
N PRO A 118 -6.65 4.01 -10.32
CA PRO A 118 -5.47 3.75 -11.12
C PRO A 118 -5.75 2.66 -12.14
N SER A 119 -5.05 2.72 -13.27
CA SER A 119 -4.94 1.60 -14.21
C SER A 119 -3.48 1.36 -14.59
N GLN A 120 -3.18 0.13 -14.98
CA GLN A 120 -1.83 -0.39 -15.16
C GLN A 120 -1.75 -1.17 -16.46
N GLY A 121 -0.55 -1.26 -17.02
CA GLY A 121 -0.24 -2.09 -18.17
C GLY A 121 1.01 -2.93 -17.92
N MET A 122 1.16 -3.94 -18.76
CA MET A 122 2.31 -4.84 -18.81
C MET A 122 2.66 -5.12 -20.29
N GLU A 123 3.94 -5.24 -20.60
CA GLU A 123 4.41 -5.56 -21.95
C GLU A 123 5.74 -6.33 -21.88
N VAL A 124 5.93 -7.28 -22.79
CA VAL A 124 7.16 -8.07 -22.89
C VAL A 124 8.16 -7.33 -23.76
N TYR A 125 9.41 -7.26 -23.34
CA TYR A 125 10.51 -6.60 -24.04
C TYR A 125 11.55 -7.63 -24.45
N VAL A 126 12.17 -7.43 -25.61
CA VAL A 126 13.34 -8.16 -26.07
C VAL A 126 14.46 -7.17 -26.37
N ASN A 127 15.61 -7.33 -25.71
CA ASN A 127 16.77 -6.46 -25.86
C ASN A 127 16.45 -4.96 -25.68
N GLY A 128 15.61 -4.64 -24.70
CA GLY A 128 15.20 -3.26 -24.38
C GLY A 128 14.10 -2.67 -25.27
N GLU A 129 13.58 -3.40 -26.26
CA GLU A 129 12.50 -2.95 -27.14
C GLU A 129 11.21 -3.76 -26.90
N PRO A 130 10.02 -3.14 -26.98
CA PRO A 130 8.75 -3.85 -26.77
C PRO A 130 8.51 -4.89 -27.87
N ALA A 131 8.26 -6.13 -27.47
CA ALA A 131 7.89 -7.20 -28.38
C ALA A 131 6.50 -6.95 -28.97
N ALA A 132 6.41 -6.95 -30.30
CA ALA A 132 5.15 -6.70 -30.99
C ALA A 132 4.07 -7.70 -30.57
N GLY A 133 2.87 -7.19 -30.27
CA GLY A 133 1.74 -8.02 -29.85
C GLY A 133 1.70 -8.38 -28.37
N SER A 134 2.67 -7.95 -27.55
CA SER A 134 2.75 -8.38 -26.14
C SER A 134 2.03 -7.48 -25.14
N MET A 135 1.49 -6.35 -25.57
CA MET A 135 0.87 -5.35 -24.69
C MET A 135 -0.44 -5.87 -24.05
N GLY A 136 -0.48 -5.89 -22.71
CA GLY A 136 -1.67 -6.17 -21.90
C GLY A 136 -1.99 -5.00 -20.96
N GLN A 137 -3.25 -4.56 -20.94
CA GLN A 137 -3.72 -3.37 -20.24
C GLN A 137 -5.10 -3.59 -19.60
N SER A 138 -5.36 -4.80 -19.10
CA SER A 138 -6.62 -5.15 -18.46
C SER A 138 -6.75 -4.62 -17.01
N GLY A 139 -5.65 -4.12 -16.43
CA GLY A 139 -5.56 -3.68 -15.05
C GLY A 139 -6.32 -2.39 -14.77
N TYR A 140 -7.53 -2.48 -14.22
CA TYR A 140 -8.35 -1.34 -13.79
C TYR A 140 -8.76 -1.53 -12.34
N ILE A 141 -8.58 -0.50 -11.50
CA ILE A 141 -9.04 -0.47 -10.11
C ILE A 141 -10.07 0.67 -9.93
N ARG A 142 -11.08 0.43 -9.08
CA ARG A 142 -12.05 1.45 -8.68
C ARG A 142 -12.17 1.54 -7.16
N ASN A 143 -11.22 2.21 -6.53
CA ASN A 143 -11.25 2.46 -5.10
C ASN A 143 -12.16 3.67 -4.78
N GLN A 144 -13.11 3.53 -3.86
CA GLN A 144 -13.90 4.66 -3.35
C GLN A 144 -14.17 4.49 -1.84
N PRO A 145 -13.47 5.21 -0.95
CA PRO A 145 -13.57 5.06 0.49
C PRO A 145 -14.95 5.39 1.07
N ARG A 146 -15.78 6.17 0.35
CA ARG A 146 -17.18 6.43 0.75
C ARG A 146 -18.10 5.21 0.69
N ASN A 147 -17.65 4.11 0.09
CA ASN A 147 -18.31 2.81 0.11
C ASN A 147 -17.25 1.77 0.50
N ALA A 148 -17.26 1.28 1.74
CA ALA A 148 -16.25 0.40 2.35
C ALA A 148 -15.99 -0.97 1.66
N LEU A 149 -16.52 -1.19 0.46
CA LEU A 149 -16.50 -2.45 -0.29
C LEU A 149 -16.34 -2.18 -1.80
N MET A 150 -15.42 -1.33 -2.25
CA MET A 150 -15.18 -1.13 -3.69
C MET A 150 -13.89 -1.80 -4.15
N GLN A 151 -13.76 -2.06 -5.46
CA GLN A 151 -12.64 -2.80 -6.06
C GLN A 151 -11.27 -2.16 -5.74
N GLN A 152 -10.39 -2.95 -5.16
CA GLN A 152 -9.00 -2.68 -4.81
C GLN A 152 -8.02 -3.56 -5.58
N GLU A 153 -8.48 -4.63 -6.23
CA GLU A 153 -7.61 -5.58 -6.92
C GLU A 153 -7.87 -5.68 -8.42
N THR A 154 -6.82 -5.95 -9.18
CA THR A 154 -6.89 -6.21 -10.63
C THR A 154 -5.72 -7.08 -11.11
N SER A 155 -5.66 -7.42 -12.40
CA SER A 155 -4.53 -8.13 -13.00
C SER A 155 -4.29 -7.74 -14.46
N ASN A 156 -3.07 -7.95 -14.93
CA ASN A 156 -2.67 -7.83 -16.34
C ASN A 156 -2.12 -9.15 -16.87
N HIS A 157 -2.38 -9.43 -18.14
CA HIS A 157 -1.97 -10.68 -18.78
C HIS A 157 -1.38 -10.43 -20.17
N ALA A 158 -0.42 -11.24 -20.59
CA ALA A 158 0.14 -11.21 -21.95
C ALA A 158 0.53 -12.62 -22.39
N HIS A 159 0.09 -13.02 -23.60
CA HIS A 159 0.36 -14.34 -24.18
C HIS A 159 0.75 -14.18 -25.65
N LEU A 160 1.93 -14.65 -26.05
CA LEU A 160 2.43 -14.50 -27.43
C LEU A 160 3.54 -15.48 -27.79
N LEU A 161 3.94 -15.48 -29.06
CA LEU A 161 5.19 -16.05 -29.54
C LEU A 161 6.22 -14.94 -29.78
N LEU A 162 7.37 -15.04 -29.14
CA LEU A 162 8.56 -14.29 -29.51
C LEU A 162 9.27 -15.04 -30.64
N HIS A 163 9.29 -14.45 -31.84
CA HIS A 163 9.82 -15.11 -33.04
C HIS A 163 11.28 -14.72 -33.32
N GLY A 164 12.12 -15.72 -33.64
CA GLY A 164 13.44 -15.53 -34.21
C GLY A 164 14.49 -14.96 -33.25
N LEU A 165 14.39 -15.28 -31.96
CA LEU A 165 15.39 -14.88 -30.97
C LEU A 165 16.73 -15.58 -31.25
N SER A 166 17.81 -14.86 -30.99
CA SER A 166 19.18 -15.34 -31.05
C SER A 166 19.69 -15.64 -29.64
N ALA A 167 20.59 -16.63 -29.53
CA ALA A 167 21.31 -16.86 -28.29
C ALA A 167 22.01 -15.56 -27.82
N GLY A 168 21.77 -15.17 -26.57
CA GLY A 168 22.18 -13.91 -25.97
C GLY A 168 21.08 -12.83 -25.93
N ASP A 169 19.94 -13.04 -26.60
CA ASP A 169 18.81 -12.12 -26.48
C ASP A 169 18.21 -12.18 -25.07
N VAL A 170 17.80 -11.01 -24.56
CA VAL A 170 17.27 -10.84 -23.21
C VAL A 170 15.78 -10.53 -23.26
N ILE A 171 14.99 -11.28 -22.49
CA ILE A 171 13.56 -11.08 -22.27
C ILE A 171 13.36 -10.37 -20.93
N GLU A 172 12.56 -9.31 -20.94
CA GLU A 172 12.08 -8.61 -19.73
C GLU A 172 10.55 -8.49 -19.79
N VAL A 173 9.90 -8.36 -18.63
CA VAL A 173 8.49 -7.93 -18.55
C VAL A 173 8.46 -6.59 -17.83
N LYS A 174 7.86 -5.57 -18.44
CA LYS A 174 7.80 -4.23 -17.88
C LYS A 174 6.37 -3.83 -17.57
N ALA A 175 6.19 -3.12 -16.46
CA ALA A 175 4.91 -2.62 -15.97
C ALA A 175 4.92 -1.08 -15.87
N TRP A 176 3.75 -0.46 -16.03
CA TRP A 176 3.57 0.99 -15.88
C TRP A 176 2.13 1.36 -15.54
N LYS A 177 1.93 2.62 -15.16
CA LYS A 177 0.62 3.24 -14.93
C LYS A 177 0.05 3.78 -16.23
N THR A 178 -1.09 3.26 -16.68
CA THR A 178 -1.80 3.76 -17.87
C THR A 178 -2.70 4.94 -17.54
N ALA A 179 -3.13 5.08 -16.28
CA ALA A 179 -3.84 6.25 -15.78
C ALA A 179 -3.54 6.50 -14.29
N GLN A 180 -3.59 7.77 -13.89
CA GLN A 180 -3.34 8.25 -12.54
C GLN A 180 -2.00 7.76 -11.95
N PRO A 181 -0.84 8.10 -12.56
CA PRO A 181 0.47 7.61 -12.13
C PRO A 181 0.87 8.07 -10.72
N ALA A 182 0.34 9.19 -10.23
CA ALA A 182 0.60 9.66 -8.86
C ALA A 182 0.05 8.73 -7.76
N LEU A 183 -0.76 7.72 -8.10
CA LEU A 183 -1.32 6.77 -7.14
C LEU A 183 -0.54 5.46 -7.14
N SER A 184 -0.02 5.08 -5.97
CA SER A 184 0.72 3.83 -5.78
C SER A 184 -0.18 2.61 -5.93
N THR A 185 0.33 1.61 -6.66
CA THR A 185 -0.24 0.25 -6.63
C THR A 185 0.86 -0.76 -6.42
N GLN A 186 0.58 -1.82 -5.68
CA GLN A 186 1.54 -2.89 -5.41
C GLN A 186 1.29 -4.04 -6.38
N ILE A 187 2.34 -4.54 -7.02
CA ILE A 187 2.27 -5.81 -7.73
C ILE A 187 2.32 -6.93 -6.69
N GLN A 188 1.46 -7.94 -6.83
CA GLN A 188 1.61 -9.18 -6.06
C GLN A 188 2.61 -10.09 -6.80
N THR A 189 2.67 -11.37 -6.45
CA THR A 189 3.49 -12.34 -7.18
C THR A 189 3.09 -12.38 -8.66
N ALA A 190 3.86 -11.70 -9.50
CA ALA A 190 3.81 -11.80 -10.94
C ALA A 190 4.50 -13.09 -11.38
N SER A 191 4.11 -13.61 -12.54
CA SER A 191 4.69 -14.83 -13.11
C SER A 191 5.03 -14.65 -14.59
N LEU A 192 6.11 -15.28 -15.02
CA LEU A 192 6.54 -15.38 -16.41
C LEU A 192 6.88 -16.83 -16.73
N PHE A 193 6.13 -17.44 -17.63
CA PHE A 193 6.43 -18.72 -18.25
C PHE A 193 6.94 -18.50 -19.68
N VAL A 194 8.11 -19.05 -20.01
CA VAL A 194 8.69 -19.01 -21.35
C VAL A 194 9.10 -20.42 -21.76
N GLU A 195 8.64 -20.90 -22.91
CA GLU A 195 8.98 -22.23 -23.41
C GLU A 195 9.47 -22.15 -24.85
N LYS A 196 10.58 -22.83 -25.16
CA LYS A 196 11.07 -22.90 -26.53
C LYS A 196 10.12 -23.71 -27.41
N ALA A 197 9.67 -23.10 -28.51
CA ALA A 197 8.87 -23.76 -29.52
C ALA A 197 9.78 -24.52 -30.50
N GLU A 198 10.23 -25.71 -30.09
CA GLU A 198 11.10 -26.60 -30.88
C GLU A 198 10.60 -26.82 -32.31
N ALA A 199 11.53 -27.06 -33.24
CA ALA A 199 11.23 -27.25 -34.66
C ALA A 199 10.36 -28.49 -34.97
N SER A 200 10.23 -29.42 -34.01
CA SER A 200 9.34 -30.58 -34.10
C SER A 200 7.88 -30.26 -33.77
N ARG A 201 7.62 -29.13 -33.09
CA ARG A 201 6.26 -28.66 -32.76
C ARG A 201 5.62 -28.06 -34.00
N THR A 202 4.29 -28.12 -34.06
CA THR A 202 3.50 -27.56 -35.17
C THR A 202 2.81 -26.30 -34.68
N VAL A 203 3.35 -25.13 -35.03
CA VAL A 203 2.91 -23.83 -34.51
C VAL A 203 2.59 -22.86 -35.66
N PHE A 204 1.55 -22.07 -35.45
CA PHE A 204 1.26 -20.86 -36.20
C PHE A 204 1.29 -19.66 -35.26
N SER A 205 1.88 -18.56 -35.70
CA SER A 205 1.81 -17.28 -35.01
C SER A 205 1.71 -16.16 -36.02
N GLY A 206 0.97 -15.12 -35.67
CA GLY A 206 0.79 -13.95 -36.50
C GLY A 206 0.60 -12.68 -35.70
N LEU A 207 0.97 -11.56 -36.31
CA LEU A 207 0.68 -10.22 -35.84
C LEU A 207 -0.42 -9.61 -36.71
N SER A 208 -1.24 -8.72 -36.16
CA SER A 208 -2.30 -8.10 -36.94
C SER A 208 -1.76 -7.32 -38.14
N ASP A 209 -2.44 -7.40 -39.28
CA ASP A 209 -2.09 -6.66 -40.48
C ASP A 209 -2.21 -5.13 -40.29
N ASP A 210 -1.45 -4.34 -41.06
CA ASP A 210 -1.51 -2.87 -41.00
C ASP A 210 -2.88 -2.31 -41.41
N SER A 211 -3.70 -3.08 -42.15
CA SER A 211 -5.06 -2.73 -42.50
C SER A 211 -6.00 -2.55 -41.30
N LEU A 212 -5.66 -3.07 -40.12
CA LEU A 212 -6.41 -2.81 -38.88
C LEU A 212 -6.18 -1.41 -38.29
N ALA A 213 -5.19 -0.66 -38.76
CA ALA A 213 -4.91 0.66 -38.23
C ALA A 213 -6.12 1.61 -38.40
N GLY A 214 -6.67 2.09 -37.28
CA GLY A 214 -7.83 2.97 -37.27
C GLY A 214 -9.19 2.29 -37.51
N VAL A 215 -9.22 0.96 -37.67
CA VAL A 215 -10.47 0.19 -37.75
C VAL A 215 -11.16 0.18 -36.38
N ASN A 216 -12.48 0.39 -36.36
CA ASN A 216 -13.25 0.28 -35.13
C ASN A 216 -13.34 -1.19 -34.70
N LEU A 217 -12.71 -1.53 -33.58
CA LEU A 217 -12.71 -2.85 -32.94
C LEU A 217 -13.86 -3.01 -31.92
N ASN A 218 -14.84 -2.12 -31.95
CA ASN A 218 -16.08 -2.23 -31.20
C ASN A 218 -17.31 -1.93 -32.11
N PRO A 219 -17.46 -2.60 -33.27
CA PRO A 219 -18.58 -2.38 -34.19
C PRO A 219 -19.91 -2.85 -33.59
N ASP A 220 -20.99 -2.15 -33.92
CA ASP A 220 -22.33 -2.44 -33.38
C ASP A 220 -23.08 -3.49 -34.19
N PHE A 221 -22.67 -4.76 -34.04
CA PHE A 221 -23.22 -5.86 -34.81
C PHE A 221 -24.73 -6.01 -34.61
N GLU A 222 -25.16 -6.13 -33.36
CA GLU A 222 -26.56 -6.41 -33.05
C GLU A 222 -27.46 -5.16 -33.08
N GLY A 223 -26.90 -3.97 -32.80
CA GLY A 223 -27.68 -2.72 -32.74
C GLY A 223 -27.81 -2.01 -34.09
N ALA A 224 -26.69 -1.77 -34.77
CA ALA A 224 -26.63 -1.04 -36.03
C ALA A 224 -26.54 -1.98 -37.25
N GLY A 225 -26.26 -3.27 -37.04
CA GLY A 225 -26.00 -4.22 -38.13
C GLY A 225 -24.62 -4.07 -38.74
N ASP A 226 -23.65 -3.51 -38.00
CA ASP A 226 -22.27 -3.35 -38.47
C ASP A 226 -21.59 -4.74 -38.51
N ASP A 227 -20.84 -5.06 -39.57
CA ASP A 227 -20.10 -6.33 -39.58
C ASP A 227 -19.07 -6.39 -38.42
N PRO A 228 -18.90 -7.55 -37.76
CA PRO A 228 -17.83 -7.74 -36.79
C PRO A 228 -16.46 -7.43 -37.41
N ALA A 229 -15.55 -6.87 -36.62
CA ALA A 229 -14.22 -6.54 -37.08
C ALA A 229 -13.33 -7.79 -36.97
N GLU A 230 -13.25 -8.56 -38.06
CA GLU A 230 -12.31 -9.66 -38.19
C GLU A 230 -10.86 -9.17 -38.08
N LEU A 231 -9.99 -9.98 -37.48
CA LEU A 231 -8.58 -9.67 -37.28
C LEU A 231 -7.74 -10.34 -38.39
N PRO A 232 -7.29 -9.61 -39.44
CA PRO A 232 -6.36 -10.13 -40.41
C PRO A 232 -4.96 -10.30 -39.82
N TRP A 233 -4.28 -11.38 -40.21
CA TRP A 233 -2.99 -11.78 -39.66
C TRP A 233 -1.89 -11.73 -40.72
N VAL A 234 -0.68 -11.36 -40.30
CA VAL A 234 0.56 -11.55 -41.05
C VAL A 234 1.39 -12.55 -40.24
N SER A 235 1.64 -13.72 -40.83
CA SER A 235 2.33 -14.80 -40.14
C SER A 235 3.81 -14.49 -39.92
N ASN A 236 4.28 -14.68 -38.68
CA ASN A 236 5.70 -14.71 -38.35
C ASN A 236 6.20 -16.15 -38.14
N ARG A 237 5.30 -17.10 -37.88
CA ARG A 237 5.57 -18.55 -37.96
C ARG A 237 4.35 -19.26 -38.57
N SER A 238 4.58 -20.17 -39.50
CA SER A 238 3.51 -20.99 -40.10
C SER A 238 4.05 -22.36 -40.48
N ASP A 239 4.00 -23.30 -39.54
CA ASP A 239 4.49 -24.66 -39.76
C ASP A 239 3.55 -25.50 -40.65
N ASN A 240 4.07 -26.63 -41.14
CA ASN A 240 3.26 -27.61 -41.87
C ASN A 240 2.13 -28.13 -40.99
N GLY A 241 0.88 -27.82 -41.35
CA GLY A 241 -0.30 -28.15 -40.55
C GLY A 241 -1.35 -27.03 -40.57
N PHE A 242 -0.91 -25.83 -40.94
CA PHE A 242 -1.75 -24.65 -41.13
C PHE A 242 -1.77 -24.24 -42.61
N THR A 243 -2.88 -23.65 -43.07
CA THR A 243 -2.90 -22.93 -44.34
C THR A 243 -3.49 -21.55 -44.12
N HIS A 244 -2.73 -20.54 -44.48
CA HIS A 244 -3.06 -19.13 -44.27
C HIS A 244 -2.51 -18.30 -45.43
N SER A 245 -3.05 -17.12 -45.64
CA SER A 245 -2.51 -16.12 -46.57
C SER A 245 -2.47 -14.79 -45.85
N ASP A 246 -1.27 -14.22 -45.72
CA ASP A 246 -1.06 -12.98 -44.98
C ASP A 246 -2.00 -11.87 -45.47
N GLY A 247 -2.55 -11.12 -44.53
CA GLY A 247 -3.57 -10.09 -44.75
C GLY A 247 -5.01 -10.62 -44.71
N ASN A 248 -5.23 -11.93 -44.60
CA ASN A 248 -6.55 -12.53 -44.35
C ASN A 248 -6.74 -12.85 -42.86
N SER A 249 -7.98 -13.04 -42.43
CA SER A 249 -8.33 -13.46 -41.07
C SER A 249 -8.32 -14.99 -40.88
N GLY A 250 -8.77 -15.72 -41.90
CA GLY A 250 -8.94 -17.17 -41.85
C GLY A 250 -7.63 -17.96 -41.78
N ILE A 251 -7.57 -18.92 -40.84
CA ILE A 251 -6.47 -19.88 -40.68
C ILE A 251 -7.05 -21.29 -40.75
N GLN A 252 -6.70 -22.05 -41.78
CA GLN A 252 -7.21 -23.42 -41.92
C GLN A 252 -6.48 -24.36 -40.95
N LEU A 253 -7.26 -25.02 -40.09
CA LEU A 253 -6.82 -26.04 -39.14
C LEU A 253 -7.21 -27.44 -39.62
N SER A 254 -6.35 -28.41 -39.35
CA SER A 254 -6.65 -29.83 -39.49
C SER A 254 -7.21 -30.42 -38.19
N SER A 255 -7.73 -31.64 -38.22
CA SER A 255 -8.29 -32.26 -37.02
C SER A 255 -7.22 -32.46 -35.94
N GLY A 256 -7.60 -32.20 -34.69
CA GLY A 256 -6.74 -32.33 -33.52
C GLY A 256 -7.07 -31.31 -32.44
N THR A 257 -6.23 -31.28 -31.41
CA THR A 257 -6.35 -30.40 -30.26
C THR A 257 -5.33 -29.27 -30.36
N TYR A 258 -5.76 -28.04 -30.08
CA TYR A 258 -4.95 -26.84 -30.26
C TYR A 258 -4.94 -25.97 -29.02
N LEU A 259 -3.76 -25.53 -28.59
CA LEU A 259 -3.60 -24.42 -27.64
C LEU A 259 -3.63 -23.11 -28.44
N ILE A 260 -4.51 -22.19 -28.05
CA ILE A 260 -4.70 -20.92 -28.73
C ILE A 260 -4.57 -19.76 -27.74
N TYR A 261 -3.75 -18.78 -28.10
CA TYR A 261 -3.67 -17.49 -27.44
C TYR A 261 -4.00 -16.36 -28.42
N VAL A 262 -4.79 -15.39 -27.96
CA VAL A 262 -5.04 -14.15 -28.69
C VAL A 262 -4.90 -12.97 -27.73
N ASN A 263 -4.15 -11.96 -28.15
CA ASN A 263 -3.98 -10.72 -27.40
C ASN A 263 -4.36 -9.52 -28.27
N VAL A 264 -5.29 -8.69 -27.80
CA VAL A 264 -5.76 -7.51 -28.54
C VAL A 264 -5.67 -6.27 -27.64
N PRO A 265 -4.65 -5.40 -27.83
CA PRO A 265 -4.62 -4.11 -27.17
C PRO A 265 -5.62 -3.15 -27.83
N LEU A 266 -6.26 -2.31 -27.01
CA LEU A 266 -7.39 -1.48 -27.40
C LEU A 266 -7.19 -0.05 -26.87
N GLN A 267 -7.17 0.92 -27.78
CA GLN A 267 -7.21 2.33 -27.46
C GLN A 267 -8.55 2.93 -27.87
N ARG A 268 -9.19 3.60 -26.93
CA ARG A 268 -10.43 4.33 -27.16
C ARG A 268 -10.17 5.66 -27.87
N VAL A 269 -11.02 5.98 -28.85
CA VAL A 269 -10.91 7.23 -29.65
C VAL A 269 -12.12 8.16 -29.56
N THR A 270 -13.11 7.83 -28.74
CA THR A 270 -14.34 8.62 -28.56
C THR A 270 -14.63 8.91 -27.09
N SER A 271 -15.54 9.84 -26.78
CA SER A 271 -15.93 10.18 -25.40
C SER A 271 -17.01 9.25 -24.81
N ALA A 272 -17.59 8.33 -25.58
CA ALA A 272 -18.59 7.36 -25.11
C ALA A 272 -17.94 6.05 -24.61
N ARG A 273 -18.50 5.44 -23.55
CA ARG A 273 -18.01 4.18 -22.94
C ARG A 273 -18.02 3.03 -23.95
N LEU A 274 -17.15 2.04 -23.72
CA LEU A 274 -17.02 0.84 -24.56
C LEU A 274 -16.70 -0.40 -23.72
N SER A 275 -17.09 -1.56 -24.26
CA SER A 275 -16.85 -2.91 -23.71
C SER A 275 -16.73 -3.87 -24.92
N PRO A 276 -15.57 -3.88 -25.60
CA PRO A 276 -15.35 -4.71 -26.78
C PRO A 276 -15.29 -6.19 -26.40
N SER A 277 -15.87 -7.02 -27.25
CA SER A 277 -15.82 -8.47 -27.15
C SER A 277 -14.81 -9.03 -28.15
N LEU A 278 -14.18 -10.15 -27.80
CA LEU A 278 -13.34 -10.97 -28.67
C LEU A 278 -14.01 -12.34 -28.84
N GLU A 279 -14.05 -12.84 -30.07
CA GLU A 279 -14.59 -14.16 -30.39
C GLU A 279 -13.59 -15.02 -31.16
N ILE A 280 -13.57 -16.30 -30.83
CA ILE A 280 -12.79 -17.35 -31.46
C ILE A 280 -13.76 -18.31 -32.15
N LEU A 281 -13.69 -18.40 -33.48
CA LEU A 281 -14.68 -19.14 -34.27
C LEU A 281 -14.05 -20.23 -35.13
N LEU A 282 -14.69 -21.39 -35.21
CA LEU A 282 -14.42 -22.43 -36.21
C LEU A 282 -15.58 -22.49 -37.20
N ASP A 283 -15.28 -22.25 -38.49
CA ASP A 283 -16.28 -22.16 -39.57
C ASP A 283 -17.46 -21.23 -39.24
N GLY A 284 -17.16 -20.13 -38.56
CA GLY A 284 -18.14 -19.11 -38.15
C GLY A 284 -18.99 -19.50 -36.92
N GLN A 285 -18.61 -20.54 -36.18
CA GLN A 285 -19.25 -20.91 -34.90
C GLN A 285 -18.28 -20.67 -33.75
N ILE A 286 -18.75 -19.99 -32.70
CA ILE A 286 -17.97 -19.72 -31.49
C ILE A 286 -17.57 -21.06 -30.84
N VAL A 287 -16.28 -21.23 -30.55
CA VAL A 287 -15.79 -22.43 -29.85
C VAL A 287 -16.19 -22.36 -28.37
N PRO A 288 -16.31 -23.50 -27.66
CA PRO A 288 -16.58 -23.50 -26.23
C PRO A 288 -15.60 -22.57 -25.49
N GLY A 289 -16.13 -21.51 -24.88
CA GLY A 289 -15.38 -20.57 -24.04
C GLY A 289 -14.57 -19.57 -24.85
N GLY A 290 -14.73 -19.59 -26.18
CA GLY A 290 -14.08 -18.71 -27.16
C GLY A 290 -14.60 -17.29 -27.17
N GLN A 291 -15.09 -16.78 -26.03
CA GLN A 291 -15.56 -15.42 -25.87
C GLN A 291 -14.86 -14.77 -24.69
N SER A 292 -14.44 -13.53 -24.89
CA SER A 292 -13.85 -12.69 -23.85
C SER A 292 -14.36 -11.27 -24.01
N ARG A 293 -14.46 -10.53 -22.91
CA ARG A 293 -14.99 -9.15 -22.93
C ARG A 293 -14.23 -8.27 -21.97
N GLN A 294 -13.87 -7.08 -22.46
CA GLN A 294 -13.38 -6.07 -21.55
C GLN A 294 -14.52 -5.62 -20.64
N GLY A 295 -14.28 -5.63 -19.34
CA GLY A 295 -15.20 -5.07 -18.35
C GLY A 295 -15.38 -3.56 -18.56
N TYR A 296 -14.61 -2.74 -17.86
CA TYR A 296 -14.87 -1.29 -17.80
C TYR A 296 -13.81 -0.45 -18.50
N ASN A 297 -14.22 0.27 -19.55
CA ASN A 297 -13.41 1.33 -20.18
C ASN A 297 -14.19 2.67 -20.23
N ARG A 298 -13.68 3.69 -19.52
CA ARG A 298 -14.28 5.04 -19.42
C ARG A 298 -13.26 6.13 -19.77
N ASN A 299 -13.57 7.06 -20.68
CA ASN A 299 -12.73 8.23 -20.98
C ASN A 299 -12.96 9.32 -19.92
N ALA A 300 -12.50 9.04 -18.71
CA ALA A 300 -12.48 9.95 -17.58
C ALA A 300 -11.30 9.54 -16.70
N SER A 301 -10.66 10.50 -16.03
CA SER A 301 -9.47 10.22 -15.18
C SER A 301 -8.27 9.64 -15.94
N GLY A 302 -8.23 9.75 -17.28
CA GLY A 302 -7.11 9.30 -18.11
C GLY A 302 -7.23 7.88 -18.68
N HIS A 303 -8.27 7.11 -18.35
CA HIS A 303 -8.41 5.74 -18.88
C HIS A 303 -8.87 5.75 -20.35
N ILE A 304 -7.93 5.53 -21.26
CA ILE A 304 -8.24 5.38 -22.69
C ILE A 304 -7.68 4.08 -23.27
N GLU A 305 -6.95 3.32 -22.46
CA GLU A 305 -6.23 2.11 -22.86
C GLU A 305 -6.84 0.89 -22.16
N SER A 306 -6.84 -0.24 -22.85
CA SER A 306 -7.36 -1.52 -22.35
C SER A 306 -6.86 -2.67 -23.22
N SER A 307 -7.17 -3.92 -22.86
CA SER A 307 -6.96 -5.07 -23.73
C SER A 307 -8.05 -6.12 -23.51
N VAL A 308 -8.18 -7.04 -24.47
CA VAL A 308 -8.97 -8.27 -24.33
C VAL A 308 -8.10 -9.45 -24.75
N HIS A 309 -8.22 -10.56 -24.02
CA HIS A 309 -7.36 -11.72 -24.14
C HIS A 309 -8.19 -12.99 -24.31
N PHE A 310 -7.60 -14.00 -24.95
CA PHE A 310 -8.11 -15.37 -24.92
C PHE A 310 -6.95 -16.33 -24.72
N ALA A 311 -7.17 -17.35 -23.89
CA ALA A 311 -6.27 -18.47 -23.68
C ALA A 311 -7.12 -19.74 -23.52
N GLY A 312 -6.95 -20.72 -24.40
CA GLY A 312 -7.76 -21.93 -24.32
C GLY A 312 -7.27 -23.09 -25.16
N ILE A 313 -7.80 -24.27 -24.84
CA ILE A 313 -7.62 -25.49 -25.62
C ILE A 313 -8.87 -25.69 -26.47
N VAL A 314 -8.70 -25.91 -27.77
CA VAL A 314 -9.78 -26.04 -28.75
C VAL A 314 -9.62 -27.34 -29.52
N GLN A 315 -10.67 -28.15 -29.55
CA GLN A 315 -10.75 -29.36 -30.38
C GLN A 315 -11.33 -29.04 -31.76
N VAL A 316 -10.67 -29.52 -32.81
CA VAL A 316 -11.05 -29.32 -34.22
C VAL A 316 -11.43 -30.66 -34.85
N ASP A 317 -12.61 -30.71 -35.46
CA ASP A 317 -13.13 -31.88 -36.16
C ASP A 317 -13.01 -31.73 -37.67
N GLY A 318 -12.21 -32.60 -38.31
CA GLY A 318 -12.00 -32.52 -39.75
C GLY A 318 -11.11 -31.34 -40.17
N SER A 319 -11.53 -30.55 -41.15
CA SER A 319 -10.80 -29.37 -41.62
C SER A 319 -11.71 -28.16 -41.44
N GLN A 320 -11.34 -27.24 -40.55
CA GLN A 320 -12.16 -26.08 -40.19
C GLN A 320 -11.32 -24.81 -40.27
N THR A 321 -11.98 -23.68 -40.54
CA THR A 321 -11.33 -22.37 -40.64
C THR A 321 -11.47 -21.64 -39.31
N LEU A 322 -10.35 -21.38 -38.64
CA LEU A 322 -10.31 -20.51 -37.48
C LEU A 322 -10.39 -19.05 -37.94
N THR A 323 -11.28 -18.28 -37.34
CA THR A 323 -11.38 -16.83 -37.50
C THR A 323 -11.48 -16.18 -36.12
N THR A 324 -10.90 -14.98 -35.98
CA THR A 324 -11.00 -14.18 -34.75
C THR A 324 -11.56 -12.81 -35.10
N GLN A 325 -12.46 -12.31 -34.26
CA GLN A 325 -13.15 -11.05 -34.52
C GLN A 325 -13.48 -10.28 -33.24
N THR A 326 -13.71 -8.98 -33.40
CA THR A 326 -14.15 -8.08 -32.32
C THR A 326 -15.47 -7.40 -32.63
N LEU A 327 -16.31 -7.22 -31.62
CA LEU A 327 -17.65 -6.66 -31.75
C LEU A 327 -18.20 -6.09 -30.45
N ARG A 328 -19.32 -5.38 -30.57
CA ARG A 328 -20.18 -4.93 -29.48
C ARG A 328 -21.50 -5.69 -29.46
N TYR A 329 -21.89 -6.20 -28.29
CA TYR A 329 -23.21 -6.81 -28.07
C TYR A 329 -24.29 -5.77 -27.69
N LEU A 330 -25.55 -6.01 -28.10
CA LEU A 330 -26.73 -5.12 -27.96
C LEU A 330 -26.97 -4.62 -26.52
N ASN A 331 -26.68 -5.46 -25.53
CA ASN A 331 -26.87 -5.13 -24.12
C ASN A 331 -25.90 -4.06 -23.61
N SER A 332 -24.91 -3.65 -24.41
CA SER A 332 -23.78 -2.82 -23.96
C SER A 332 -24.07 -1.35 -23.74
N GLY A 333 -25.12 -0.74 -24.33
CA GLY A 333 -25.45 0.70 -24.16
C GLY A 333 -24.32 1.68 -24.54
N ASN A 334 -23.22 1.15 -25.07
CA ASN A 334 -21.89 1.74 -25.08
C ASN A 334 -21.49 2.09 -26.51
N THR A 335 -21.69 3.33 -26.93
CA THR A 335 -21.46 3.76 -28.32
C THR A 335 -20.00 4.07 -28.65
N GLY A 336 -19.07 3.83 -27.71
CA GLY A 336 -17.66 4.15 -27.88
C GLY A 336 -16.98 3.31 -28.97
N GLN A 337 -16.02 3.92 -29.65
CA GLN A 337 -15.13 3.27 -30.62
C GLN A 337 -13.75 3.01 -30.00
N ALA A 338 -13.21 1.85 -30.33
CA ALA A 338 -11.84 1.43 -30.00
C ALA A 338 -11.07 1.10 -31.28
N VAL A 339 -9.76 1.33 -31.27
CA VAL A 339 -8.82 1.00 -32.35
C VAL A 339 -7.59 0.32 -31.73
N LEU A 340 -6.69 -0.24 -32.53
CA LEU A 340 -5.35 -0.59 -32.03
C LEU A 340 -4.60 0.69 -31.59
N PRO A 341 -3.91 0.69 -30.43
CA PRO A 341 -3.04 1.80 -30.08
C PRO A 341 -1.99 2.07 -31.17
N ALA A 342 -1.60 3.34 -31.33
CA ALA A 342 -0.67 3.74 -32.38
C ALA A 342 0.65 2.95 -32.32
N GLY A 343 1.02 2.32 -33.44
CA GLY A 343 2.26 1.51 -33.54
C GLY A 343 2.20 0.15 -32.84
N LYS A 344 1.07 -0.23 -32.23
CA LYS A 344 0.89 -1.52 -31.57
C LYS A 344 0.14 -2.51 -32.47
N LYS A 345 0.26 -3.79 -32.14
CA LYS A 345 -0.28 -4.92 -32.89
C LYS A 345 -1.07 -5.83 -31.94
N ALA A 346 -2.09 -6.49 -32.47
CA ALA A 346 -2.64 -7.69 -31.84
C ALA A 346 -1.78 -8.91 -32.23
N SER A 347 -1.84 -9.99 -31.45
CA SER A 347 -1.16 -11.25 -31.75
C SER A 347 -2.07 -12.46 -31.62
N ILE A 348 -1.76 -13.48 -32.42
CA ILE A 348 -2.33 -14.82 -32.32
C ILE A 348 -1.20 -15.85 -32.27
N LEU A 349 -1.34 -16.85 -31.41
CA LEU A 349 -0.49 -18.04 -31.36
C LEU A 349 -1.42 -19.26 -31.32
N ILE A 350 -1.14 -20.24 -32.18
CA ILE A 350 -1.85 -21.51 -32.27
C ILE A 350 -0.80 -22.61 -32.29
N GLU A 351 -0.87 -23.51 -31.34
CA GLU A 351 -0.05 -24.72 -31.33
C GLU A 351 -0.95 -25.94 -31.44
N LYS A 352 -0.60 -26.86 -32.35
CA LYS A 352 -1.20 -28.20 -32.35
C LYS A 352 -0.53 -29.05 -31.27
N ILE A 353 -1.31 -29.46 -30.27
CA ILE A 353 -0.85 -30.30 -29.14
C ILE A 353 -1.36 -31.74 -29.27
N THR A 354 -0.78 -32.65 -28.48
CA THR A 354 -1.27 -34.03 -28.36
C THR A 354 -2.37 -34.13 -27.33
N ASP A 355 -3.25 -35.12 -27.45
CA ASP A 355 -4.25 -35.43 -26.42
C ASP A 355 -3.61 -36.06 -25.17
N ASP A 356 -2.42 -36.66 -25.31
CA ASP A 356 -1.64 -37.23 -24.22
C ASP A 356 -1.26 -36.13 -23.20
N GLY A 357 -1.50 -36.40 -21.91
CA GLY A 357 -1.23 -35.45 -20.84
C GLY A 357 -2.17 -34.25 -20.76
N VAL A 358 -3.28 -34.23 -21.51
CA VAL A 358 -4.24 -33.10 -21.53
C VAL A 358 -5.52 -33.40 -20.75
N PHE A 359 -6.03 -32.38 -20.06
CA PHE A 359 -7.35 -32.35 -19.46
C PHE A 359 -8.08 -31.07 -19.90
N MET A 360 -9.39 -31.16 -20.16
CA MET A 360 -10.25 -30.04 -20.52
C MET A 360 -11.64 -30.24 -19.91
N ALA A 361 -12.13 -29.24 -19.19
CA ALA A 361 -13.48 -29.22 -18.62
C ALA A 361 -14.06 -27.81 -18.61
N SER A 362 -15.39 -27.75 -18.57
CA SER A 362 -16.20 -26.54 -18.42
C SER A 362 -16.83 -26.48 -17.04
N ALA A 363 -17.20 -25.29 -16.59
CA ALA A 363 -17.97 -25.09 -15.37
C ALA A 363 -19.07 -24.03 -15.59
N VAL A 364 -20.21 -24.26 -14.96
CA VAL A 364 -21.36 -23.34 -14.88
C VAL A 364 -21.72 -22.98 -13.44
N GLU A 365 -21.44 -23.88 -12.50
CA GLU A 365 -21.81 -23.78 -11.10
C GLU A 365 -20.58 -23.74 -10.18
N THR A 366 -20.81 -23.35 -8.94
CA THR A 366 -19.85 -23.34 -7.84
C THR A 366 -20.35 -24.19 -6.66
N THR A 367 -19.48 -24.50 -5.72
CA THR A 367 -19.81 -25.20 -4.46
C THR A 367 -20.65 -24.37 -3.47
N ASN A 368 -21.16 -23.20 -3.87
CA ASN A 368 -22.04 -22.39 -3.05
C ASN A 368 -23.46 -22.99 -3.04
N ASP A 369 -23.74 -23.90 -2.11
CA ASP A 369 -25.05 -24.58 -2.00
C ASP A 369 -26.26 -23.62 -1.96
N ALA A 370 -26.09 -22.40 -1.45
CA ALA A 370 -27.17 -21.42 -1.38
C ALA A 370 -27.50 -20.80 -2.74
N ASN A 371 -26.51 -20.65 -3.62
CA ASN A 371 -26.67 -20.15 -4.98
C ASN A 371 -25.51 -20.64 -5.89
N PRO A 372 -25.61 -21.87 -6.43
CA PRO A 372 -24.52 -22.48 -7.21
C PRO A 372 -24.17 -21.70 -8.48
N GLU A 373 -25.13 -21.00 -9.07
CA GLU A 373 -24.93 -20.21 -10.30
C GLU A 373 -24.22 -18.87 -10.06
N ASN A 374 -24.07 -18.43 -8.80
CA ASN A 374 -23.39 -17.19 -8.47
C ASN A 374 -21.88 -17.42 -8.29
N TRP A 375 -21.09 -16.76 -9.12
CA TRP A 375 -19.63 -16.75 -9.06
C TRP A 375 -19.06 -15.55 -8.30
N ASN A 376 -19.86 -14.61 -7.80
CA ASN A 376 -19.41 -13.50 -6.94
C ASN A 376 -19.85 -13.76 -5.50
N THR A 377 -19.21 -14.73 -4.83
CA THR A 377 -19.65 -15.25 -3.53
C THR A 377 -18.88 -14.61 -2.38
N ALA A 378 -19.57 -14.15 -1.33
CA ALA A 378 -18.93 -13.54 -0.15
C ALA A 378 -17.88 -14.46 0.51
N THR A 379 -18.22 -15.75 0.63
CA THR A 379 -17.28 -16.80 1.01
C THR A 379 -16.68 -17.45 -0.24
N LYS A 380 -15.39 -17.76 -0.19
CA LYS A 380 -14.69 -18.48 -1.26
C LYS A 380 -15.43 -19.77 -1.62
N SER A 381 -15.71 -19.98 -2.91
CA SER A 381 -16.41 -21.15 -3.44
C SER A 381 -15.65 -21.72 -4.63
N GLN A 382 -15.66 -23.04 -4.83
CA GLN A 382 -14.91 -23.70 -5.90
C GLN A 382 -15.79 -23.90 -7.13
N ALA A 383 -15.24 -23.77 -8.33
CA ALA A 383 -15.91 -24.13 -9.57
C ALA A 383 -16.20 -25.63 -9.60
N ILE A 384 -17.41 -26.02 -9.99
CA ILE A 384 -17.78 -27.43 -10.19
C ILE A 384 -17.59 -27.75 -11.67
N TRP A 385 -16.62 -28.61 -11.97
CA TRP A 385 -16.30 -28.98 -13.33
C TRP A 385 -17.25 -30.07 -13.84
N GLU A 386 -17.75 -29.89 -15.06
CA GLU A 386 -18.55 -30.88 -15.76
C GLU A 386 -17.70 -32.10 -16.17
N ASN A 387 -18.33 -33.09 -16.79
CA ASN A 387 -17.57 -34.21 -17.35
C ASN A 387 -16.57 -33.68 -18.38
N PRO A 388 -15.27 -34.00 -18.25
CA PRO A 388 -14.25 -33.43 -19.11
C PRO A 388 -14.48 -33.85 -20.56
N SER A 389 -14.41 -32.87 -21.47
CA SER A 389 -14.47 -33.08 -22.92
C SER A 389 -13.20 -33.75 -23.46
N LEU A 390 -12.07 -33.60 -22.74
CA LEU A 390 -10.83 -34.32 -22.96
C LEU A 390 -10.18 -34.63 -21.60
N SER A 391 -9.72 -35.86 -21.38
CA SER A 391 -8.99 -36.21 -20.16
C SER A 391 -8.09 -37.41 -20.39
N ASP A 392 -6.78 -37.21 -20.29
CA ASP A 392 -5.82 -38.31 -20.16
C ASP A 392 -5.93 -38.93 -18.75
N SER A 393 -6.53 -40.12 -18.71
CA SER A 393 -6.73 -40.90 -17.47
C SER A 393 -5.43 -41.38 -16.80
N ALA A 394 -4.29 -41.32 -17.50
CA ALA A 394 -2.97 -41.59 -16.92
C ALA A 394 -2.43 -40.38 -16.14
N ALA A 395 -2.80 -39.16 -16.54
CA ALA A 395 -2.31 -37.92 -15.95
C ALA A 395 -3.30 -37.32 -14.92
N TYR A 396 -4.62 -37.48 -15.13
CA TYR A 396 -5.62 -36.82 -14.30
C TYR A 396 -6.74 -37.74 -13.81
N ASN A 397 -7.32 -37.36 -12.69
CA ASN A 397 -8.62 -37.79 -12.22
C ASN A 397 -9.48 -36.55 -11.97
N HIS A 398 -10.80 -36.69 -12.09
CA HIS A 398 -11.73 -35.59 -11.85
C HIS A 398 -12.90 -36.06 -10.99
N SER A 399 -13.30 -35.22 -10.03
CA SER A 399 -14.49 -35.42 -9.20
C SER A 399 -15.02 -34.07 -8.71
N GLY A 400 -16.08 -33.58 -9.36
CA GLY A 400 -16.78 -32.36 -8.96
C GLY A 400 -15.89 -31.13 -9.10
N GLU A 401 -15.58 -30.50 -7.98
CA GLU A 401 -14.76 -29.29 -7.92
C GLU A 401 -13.26 -29.54 -8.04
N THR A 402 -12.82 -30.79 -7.90
CA THR A 402 -11.41 -31.14 -7.83
C THR A 402 -10.91 -31.89 -9.06
N ILE A 403 -9.79 -31.41 -9.61
CA ILE A 403 -8.96 -32.14 -10.57
C ILE A 403 -7.73 -32.65 -9.82
N THR A 404 -7.45 -33.94 -9.88
CA THR A 404 -6.32 -34.57 -9.17
C THR A 404 -5.29 -35.06 -10.17
N VAL A 405 -4.02 -34.68 -9.99
CA VAL A 405 -2.94 -35.21 -10.82
C VAL A 405 -2.58 -36.64 -10.38
N ARG A 406 -2.21 -37.50 -11.32
CA ARG A 406 -1.90 -38.93 -11.06
C ARG A 406 -0.42 -39.25 -11.13
N ALA A 407 0.38 -38.31 -11.58
CA ALA A 407 1.81 -38.47 -11.72
C ALA A 407 2.50 -37.19 -11.25
N ASP A 408 3.70 -37.35 -10.71
CA ASP A 408 4.52 -36.21 -10.38
C ASP A 408 4.88 -35.43 -11.65
N GLY A 409 5.11 -34.12 -11.50
CA GLY A 409 5.64 -33.23 -12.52
C GLY A 409 4.90 -31.90 -12.59
N ASP A 410 5.08 -31.22 -13.72
CA ASP A 410 4.61 -29.85 -13.92
C ASP A 410 3.46 -29.79 -14.92
N TYR A 411 2.56 -28.85 -14.72
CA TYR A 411 1.30 -28.77 -15.44
C TYR A 411 1.03 -27.34 -15.86
N LEU A 412 0.95 -27.08 -17.17
CA LEU A 412 0.53 -25.78 -17.67
C LEU A 412 -0.99 -25.68 -17.55
N LEU A 413 -1.47 -24.79 -16.70
CA LEU A 413 -2.88 -24.43 -16.58
C LEU A 413 -3.20 -23.32 -17.58
N VAL A 414 -4.34 -23.48 -18.26
CA VAL A 414 -4.90 -22.51 -19.19
C VAL A 414 -6.37 -22.33 -18.85
N TYR A 415 -6.80 -21.11 -18.57
CA TYR A 415 -8.13 -20.80 -18.06
C TYR A 415 -8.71 -19.57 -18.76
N ASN A 416 -10.00 -19.65 -19.09
CA ASN A 416 -10.77 -18.52 -19.59
C ASN A 416 -12.18 -18.57 -19.01
N ASP A 417 -12.74 -17.42 -18.65
CA ASP A 417 -14.12 -17.29 -18.23
C ASP A 417 -14.83 -16.12 -18.92
N LEU A 418 -16.16 -16.13 -18.84
CA LEU A 418 -17.02 -15.01 -19.21
C LEU A 418 -18.19 -14.97 -18.23
N MET A 419 -18.31 -13.86 -17.50
CA MET A 419 -19.34 -13.70 -16.47
C MET A 419 -20.27 -12.54 -16.81
N GLU A 420 -21.56 -12.73 -16.56
CA GLU A 420 -22.59 -11.69 -16.66
C GLU A 420 -23.14 -11.33 -15.27
N ALA A 421 -23.29 -10.04 -15.00
CA ALA A 421 -24.00 -9.54 -13.83
C ALA A 421 -25.50 -9.87 -13.96
N LEU A 422 -25.99 -10.67 -13.01
CA LEU A 422 -27.39 -11.12 -12.95
C LEU A 422 -28.32 -10.03 -12.37
N GLU A 423 -27.73 -9.03 -11.73
CA GLU A 423 -28.45 -7.95 -11.05
C GLU A 423 -27.91 -6.57 -11.47
N SER A 424 -28.82 -5.65 -11.81
CA SER A 424 -28.45 -4.29 -12.23
C SER A 424 -27.88 -3.45 -11.09
N SER A 425 -26.88 -2.62 -11.41
CA SER A 425 -26.26 -1.58 -10.55
C SER A 425 -25.49 -2.05 -9.32
N GLN A 426 -25.24 -3.36 -9.18
CA GLN A 426 -24.54 -3.91 -8.01
C GLN A 426 -23.01 -3.85 -8.09
N ARG A 427 -22.44 -3.68 -9.28
CA ARG A 427 -20.99 -3.56 -9.54
C ARG A 427 -20.13 -4.74 -9.04
N PRO A 428 -20.45 -5.99 -9.41
CA PRO A 428 -19.71 -7.15 -8.94
C PRO A 428 -18.27 -7.17 -9.47
N ASN A 429 -17.38 -7.77 -8.70
CA ASN A 429 -16.00 -8.02 -9.07
C ASN A 429 -15.52 -9.32 -8.40
N PRO A 430 -15.74 -10.48 -9.01
CA PRO A 430 -15.17 -11.72 -8.51
C PRO A 430 -13.65 -11.73 -8.75
N ARG A 431 -12.91 -12.35 -7.81
CA ARG A 431 -11.53 -12.78 -8.01
C ARG A 431 -11.52 -14.28 -8.30
N ILE A 432 -10.66 -14.72 -9.21
CA ILE A 432 -10.41 -16.13 -9.48
C ILE A 432 -9.02 -16.52 -9.01
N THR A 433 -8.93 -17.60 -8.24
CA THR A 433 -7.68 -18.13 -7.68
C THR A 433 -7.55 -19.61 -7.99
N VAL A 434 -6.34 -20.08 -8.28
CA VAL A 434 -6.02 -21.51 -8.36
C VAL A 434 -5.43 -21.97 -7.04
N GLU A 435 -5.86 -23.13 -6.54
CA GLU A 435 -5.28 -23.74 -5.35
C GLU A 435 -4.68 -25.12 -5.63
N ILE A 436 -3.58 -25.41 -4.94
CA ILE A 436 -3.00 -26.74 -4.82
C ILE A 436 -3.19 -27.22 -3.39
N ASN A 437 -3.91 -28.32 -3.22
CA ASN A 437 -4.23 -28.91 -1.92
C ASN A 437 -4.89 -27.91 -0.94
N GLY A 438 -5.68 -26.98 -1.46
CA GLY A 438 -6.39 -25.95 -0.69
C GLY A 438 -5.61 -24.65 -0.46
N ASN A 439 -4.32 -24.60 -0.82
CA ASN A 439 -3.50 -23.39 -0.71
C ASN A 439 -3.47 -22.64 -2.04
N VAL A 440 -3.67 -21.32 -2.02
CA VAL A 440 -3.56 -20.48 -3.23
C VAL A 440 -2.16 -20.61 -3.82
N TYR A 441 -2.08 -20.87 -5.12
CA TYR A 441 -0.82 -20.93 -5.84
C TYR A 441 -0.37 -19.51 -6.21
N PRO A 442 0.81 -19.04 -5.75
CA PRO A 442 1.24 -17.66 -5.99
C PRO A 442 1.22 -17.28 -7.47
N GLY A 443 0.62 -16.14 -7.80
CA GLY A 443 0.51 -15.61 -9.16
C GLY A 443 -0.51 -16.30 -10.07
N ALA A 444 -1.17 -17.37 -9.62
CA ALA A 444 -2.22 -18.07 -10.37
C ALA A 444 -3.60 -17.41 -10.14
N GLU A 445 -3.70 -16.13 -10.50
CA GLU A 445 -4.87 -15.30 -10.20
C GLU A 445 -5.29 -14.46 -11.41
N THR A 446 -6.59 -14.33 -11.64
CA THR A 446 -7.15 -13.35 -12.58
C THR A 446 -8.26 -12.55 -11.89
N LYS A 447 -8.17 -11.22 -12.05
CA LYS A 447 -8.93 -10.22 -11.28
C LYS A 447 -9.46 -9.09 -12.19
N THR A 448 -9.76 -9.41 -13.43
CA THR A 448 -10.17 -8.44 -14.47
C THR A 448 -11.69 -8.25 -14.54
N HIS A 449 -12.44 -8.76 -13.55
CA HIS A 449 -13.88 -8.96 -13.62
C HIS A 449 -14.73 -7.78 -13.14
N TYR A 450 -14.19 -6.58 -13.09
CA TYR A 450 -14.97 -5.44 -12.65
C TYR A 450 -16.11 -5.18 -13.65
N ILE A 451 -17.34 -5.42 -13.19
CA ILE A 451 -18.55 -5.16 -13.96
C ILE A 451 -19.23 -3.91 -13.40
N ARG A 452 -19.59 -2.95 -14.23
CA ARG A 452 -20.39 -1.79 -13.78
C ARG A 452 -21.85 -2.15 -13.46
N SER A 453 -22.41 -3.11 -14.20
CA SER A 453 -23.81 -3.51 -14.19
C SER A 453 -24.79 -2.35 -14.48
N ALA A 454 -24.35 -1.39 -15.29
CA ALA A 454 -25.18 -0.25 -15.70
C ALA A 454 -24.64 0.33 -17.00
N ASP A 455 -25.49 1.09 -17.69
CA ASP A 455 -25.17 1.68 -19.01
C ASP A 455 -24.69 0.61 -19.99
N GLY A 456 -25.24 -0.60 -19.83
CA GLY A 456 -25.02 -1.81 -20.61
C GLY A 456 -23.70 -2.57 -20.41
N HIS A 457 -22.80 -2.07 -19.58
CA HIS A 457 -21.66 -2.89 -19.18
C HIS A 457 -22.08 -3.94 -18.13
N SER A 458 -22.45 -5.12 -18.63
CA SER A 458 -22.96 -6.24 -17.83
C SER A 458 -22.02 -7.43 -17.75
N THR A 459 -20.95 -7.47 -18.55
CA THR A 459 -20.08 -8.65 -18.66
C THR A 459 -18.60 -8.29 -18.57
N SER A 460 -17.80 -9.27 -18.17
CA SER A 460 -16.33 -9.23 -18.13
C SER A 460 -15.77 -10.65 -18.18
N SER A 461 -14.51 -10.78 -18.61
CA SER A 461 -13.79 -12.06 -18.64
C SER A 461 -12.49 -12.00 -17.86
N GLY A 462 -12.12 -13.14 -17.29
CA GLY A 462 -10.78 -13.49 -16.81
C GLY A 462 -10.07 -14.44 -17.77
N THR A 463 -8.75 -14.30 -17.85
CA THR A 463 -7.89 -15.20 -18.63
C THR A 463 -6.62 -15.45 -17.84
N LEU A 464 -6.15 -16.70 -17.79
CA LEU A 464 -4.93 -17.07 -17.09
C LEU A 464 -4.20 -18.19 -17.84
N SER A 465 -2.89 -18.06 -18.01
CA SER A 465 -2.01 -19.18 -18.33
C SER A 465 -0.80 -19.15 -17.42
N ILE A 466 -0.56 -20.25 -16.70
CA ILE A 466 0.49 -20.34 -15.69
C ILE A 466 0.97 -21.77 -15.53
N LEU A 467 2.26 -21.93 -15.27
CA LEU A 467 2.85 -23.22 -14.93
C LEU A 467 2.62 -23.53 -13.45
N LEU A 468 2.04 -24.70 -13.18
CA LEU A 468 1.93 -25.29 -11.86
C LEU A 468 3.10 -26.28 -11.71
N GLU A 469 4.17 -25.83 -11.09
CA GLU A 469 5.40 -26.62 -10.93
C GLU A 469 5.37 -27.56 -9.71
N GLY A 470 6.00 -28.72 -9.86
CA GLY A 470 6.36 -29.59 -8.74
C GLY A 470 5.18 -30.29 -8.07
N LEU A 471 4.10 -30.56 -8.80
CA LEU A 471 2.97 -31.29 -8.23
C LEU A 471 3.35 -32.76 -8.03
N SER A 472 2.99 -33.31 -6.88
CA SER A 472 3.09 -34.73 -6.57
C SER A 472 1.83 -35.47 -6.99
N ALA A 473 1.95 -36.77 -7.29
CA ALA A 473 0.79 -37.61 -7.53
C ALA A 473 -0.21 -37.52 -6.36
N ASN A 474 -1.48 -37.34 -6.69
CA ASN A 474 -2.61 -37.06 -5.81
C ASN A 474 -2.78 -35.61 -5.34
N ASP A 475 -1.92 -34.68 -5.77
CA ASP A 475 -2.17 -33.27 -5.55
C ASP A 475 -3.47 -32.83 -6.23
N ARG A 476 -4.20 -31.97 -5.54
CA ARG A 476 -5.55 -31.53 -5.88
C ARG A 476 -5.51 -30.10 -6.36
N ILE A 477 -5.90 -29.89 -7.61
CA ILE A 477 -6.08 -28.59 -8.24
C ILE A 477 -7.55 -28.21 -8.09
N THR A 478 -7.81 -27.04 -7.54
CA THR A 478 -9.13 -26.38 -7.57
C THR A 478 -9.00 -24.99 -8.16
N VAL A 479 -10.09 -24.49 -8.74
CA VAL A 479 -10.23 -23.09 -9.12
C VAL A 479 -11.37 -22.54 -8.31
N SER A 480 -11.10 -21.47 -7.58
CA SER A 480 -12.08 -20.83 -6.71
C SER A 480 -12.43 -19.45 -7.21
N THR A 481 -13.63 -19.04 -6.85
CA THR A 481 -14.12 -17.69 -7.01
C THR A 481 -14.50 -17.09 -5.65
N GLN A 482 -14.29 -15.79 -5.51
CA GLN A 482 -14.68 -15.06 -4.31
C GLN A 482 -15.00 -13.61 -4.66
N GLN A 483 -15.97 -13.03 -3.97
CA GLN A 483 -16.29 -11.63 -4.06
C GLN A 483 -15.15 -10.78 -3.50
N GLU A 484 -14.66 -9.83 -4.28
CA GLU A 484 -13.62 -8.88 -3.84
C GLU A 484 -14.19 -7.52 -3.38
N ALA A 485 -15.27 -7.04 -3.99
CA ALA A 485 -15.94 -5.77 -3.66
C ALA A 485 -17.42 -5.99 -3.30
N ILE A 486 -18.29 -4.97 -3.28
CA ILE A 486 -19.71 -5.06 -2.88
C ILE A 486 -20.48 -6.14 -3.69
N GLY A 487 -21.66 -6.52 -3.19
CA GLY A 487 -22.45 -7.65 -3.67
C GLY A 487 -23.02 -7.55 -5.10
N GLY A 488 -24.03 -8.40 -5.35
CA GLY A 488 -24.58 -8.67 -6.68
C GLY A 488 -24.07 -9.99 -7.22
N SER A 489 -24.95 -10.78 -7.83
CA SER A 489 -24.55 -12.06 -8.42
C SER A 489 -24.01 -11.91 -9.83
N VAL A 490 -23.05 -12.76 -10.18
CA VAL A 490 -22.59 -12.96 -11.56
C VAL A 490 -22.68 -14.44 -11.91
N GLY A 491 -22.95 -14.77 -13.16
CA GLY A 491 -23.06 -16.16 -13.59
C GLY A 491 -23.02 -16.28 -15.11
N LEU A 492 -23.72 -17.29 -15.61
CA LEU A 492 -23.77 -17.63 -17.03
C LEU A 492 -24.25 -16.44 -17.87
N GLU A 493 -23.48 -16.14 -18.91
CA GLU A 493 -23.83 -15.11 -19.88
C GLU A 493 -24.87 -15.62 -20.89
N ALA A 494 -25.81 -14.76 -21.28
CA ALA A 494 -26.99 -15.15 -22.06
C ALA A 494 -26.73 -15.85 -23.42
N PHE A 495 -25.54 -15.72 -23.99
CA PHE A 495 -25.13 -16.30 -25.28
C PHE A 495 -24.01 -17.34 -25.14
N SER A 496 -23.68 -17.76 -23.91
CA SER A 496 -22.72 -18.82 -23.61
C SER A 496 -23.41 -20.04 -23.00
N ASP A 497 -22.84 -21.22 -23.22
CA ASP A 497 -23.27 -22.48 -22.58
C ASP A 497 -22.45 -22.78 -21.30
N GLN A 498 -21.44 -21.97 -21.00
CA GLN A 498 -20.55 -22.15 -19.85
C GLN A 498 -20.04 -20.83 -19.27
N VAL A 499 -19.67 -20.83 -17.98
CA VAL A 499 -19.04 -19.68 -17.31
C VAL A 499 -17.54 -19.72 -17.48
N ALA A 500 -16.92 -20.89 -17.27
CA ALA A 500 -15.47 -21.05 -17.32
C ALA A 500 -15.05 -22.31 -18.07
N VAL A 501 -13.87 -22.26 -18.67
CA VAL A 501 -13.18 -23.42 -19.27
C VAL A 501 -11.78 -23.48 -18.68
N LEU A 502 -11.35 -24.70 -18.36
CA LEU A 502 -10.00 -24.97 -17.90
C LEU A 502 -9.37 -26.10 -18.72
N GLY A 503 -8.13 -25.86 -19.13
CA GLY A 503 -7.22 -26.82 -19.71
C GLY A 503 -6.02 -27.05 -18.79
N LEU A 504 -5.55 -28.30 -18.70
CA LEU A 504 -4.25 -28.64 -18.10
C LEU A 504 -3.45 -29.45 -19.11
N ILE A 505 -2.17 -29.09 -19.26
CA ILE A 505 -1.23 -29.80 -20.14
C ILE A 505 -0.03 -30.23 -19.30
N LYS A 506 0.16 -31.54 -19.16
CA LYS A 506 1.34 -32.07 -18.48
C LYS A 506 2.59 -31.71 -19.28
N LYS A 507 3.55 -31.08 -18.64
CA LYS A 507 4.82 -30.70 -19.25
C LYS A 507 5.89 -31.77 -19.04
N PRO A 508 6.85 -31.91 -19.98
CA PRO A 508 7.97 -32.81 -19.82
C PRO A 508 8.91 -32.28 -18.72
N SER A 509 9.16 -33.12 -17.71
CA SER A 509 10.11 -32.78 -16.64
C SER A 509 11.54 -32.72 -17.16
N LEU A 510 12.32 -31.78 -16.64
CA LEU A 510 13.76 -31.69 -16.89
C LEU A 510 14.48 -32.80 -16.11
N ASP A 511 15.25 -33.64 -16.79
CA ASP A 511 16.20 -34.53 -16.15
C ASP A 511 17.50 -33.77 -15.84
N SER A 512 17.53 -33.09 -14.69
CA SER A 512 18.66 -32.24 -14.27
C SER A 512 19.99 -33.01 -14.18
N SER A 513 19.95 -34.32 -13.93
CA SER A 513 21.15 -35.17 -13.84
C SER A 513 21.89 -35.33 -15.17
N THR A 514 21.21 -35.08 -16.28
CA THR A 514 21.78 -35.18 -17.63
C THR A 514 22.39 -33.88 -18.13
N ILE A 515 22.20 -32.78 -17.39
CA ILE A 515 22.58 -31.44 -17.82
C ILE A 515 23.91 -31.07 -17.19
N GLN A 516 24.89 -30.80 -18.04
CA GLN A 516 26.21 -30.37 -17.61
C GLN A 516 26.20 -28.90 -17.22
N SER A 517 25.78 -28.62 -15.98
CA SER A 517 25.69 -27.28 -15.40
C SER A 517 26.11 -27.29 -13.93
N ALA A 518 26.64 -26.17 -13.46
CA ALA A 518 26.85 -25.90 -12.05
C ALA A 518 25.50 -25.74 -11.32
N PRO A 519 25.45 -25.99 -10.00
CA PRO A 519 24.31 -25.65 -9.16
C PRO A 519 23.98 -24.14 -9.21
N ARG A 520 22.69 -23.79 -9.09
CA ARG A 520 22.20 -22.39 -9.18
C ARG A 520 21.18 -22.09 -8.09
N ILE A 521 21.20 -20.88 -7.53
CA ILE A 521 20.14 -20.39 -6.64
C ILE A 521 18.87 -20.17 -7.48
N VAL A 522 17.76 -20.80 -7.07
CA VAL A 522 16.48 -20.77 -7.79
C VAL A 522 15.35 -20.13 -6.99
N SER A 523 15.51 -19.97 -5.68
CA SER A 523 14.60 -19.16 -4.87
C SER A 523 15.29 -18.67 -3.61
N PHE A 524 14.79 -17.55 -3.11
CA PHE A 524 15.21 -16.94 -1.87
C PHE A 524 14.01 -16.27 -1.22
N GLY A 525 13.87 -16.42 0.09
CA GLY A 525 12.90 -15.69 0.89
C GLY A 525 13.43 -15.42 2.28
N GLY A 526 13.11 -14.25 2.82
CA GLY A 526 13.42 -13.89 4.20
C GLY A 526 12.24 -13.18 4.85
N ASN A 527 12.10 -13.37 6.15
CA ASN A 527 11.06 -12.76 6.99
C ASN A 527 11.57 -12.61 8.43
N ARG A 528 10.70 -12.22 9.36
CA ARG A 528 11.07 -12.05 10.79
C ARG A 528 11.59 -13.30 11.49
N ASP A 529 11.36 -14.50 10.96
CA ASP A 529 11.83 -15.75 11.53
C ASP A 529 13.23 -16.15 11.01
N GLY A 530 13.63 -15.68 9.83
CA GLY A 530 14.93 -15.96 9.23
C GLY A 530 14.92 -15.92 7.71
N PHE A 531 15.75 -16.75 7.08
CA PHE A 531 15.78 -16.86 5.61
C PHE A 531 15.93 -18.30 5.13
N ASN A 532 15.49 -18.53 3.90
CA ASN A 532 15.68 -19.77 3.16
C ASN A 532 16.17 -19.48 1.74
N ILE A 533 17.12 -20.29 1.27
CA ILE A 533 17.67 -20.26 -0.09
C ILE A 533 17.56 -21.68 -0.65
N THR A 534 16.97 -21.83 -1.83
CA THR A 534 16.99 -23.11 -2.55
C THR A 534 18.00 -23.01 -3.68
N ILE A 535 18.92 -23.97 -3.71
CA ILE A 535 19.91 -24.15 -4.76
C ILE A 535 19.53 -25.39 -5.55
N GLN A 536 19.24 -25.26 -6.84
CA GLN A 536 19.01 -26.40 -7.73
C GLN A 536 20.34 -27.00 -8.16
N GLU A 537 20.40 -28.34 -8.09
CA GLU A 537 21.55 -29.17 -8.44
C GLU A 537 21.31 -29.87 -9.80
N PHE A 538 22.37 -30.02 -10.57
CA PHE A 538 22.34 -30.63 -11.92
C PHE A 538 23.30 -31.82 -11.96
N SER A 539 24.14 -31.96 -13.00
CA SER A 539 25.23 -32.94 -12.97
C SER A 539 26.25 -32.66 -11.86
N GLU A 540 26.37 -31.40 -11.45
CA GLU A 540 27.16 -30.94 -10.32
C GLU A 540 26.22 -30.60 -9.15
N SER A 541 26.63 -30.96 -7.94
CA SER A 541 25.83 -30.82 -6.70
C SER A 541 26.55 -29.90 -5.71
N VAL A 542 25.83 -29.34 -4.75
CA VAL A 542 26.43 -28.53 -3.69
C VAL A 542 27.19 -29.42 -2.71
N ASP A 543 28.43 -29.06 -2.38
CA ASP A 543 29.10 -29.62 -1.20
C ASP A 543 28.52 -28.96 0.05
N ALA A 544 27.55 -29.62 0.69
CA ALA A 544 26.86 -29.09 1.87
C ALA A 544 27.82 -28.65 3.01
N GLY A 545 29.01 -29.25 3.12
CA GLY A 545 30.01 -28.86 4.14
C GLY A 545 30.72 -27.54 3.86
N SER A 546 30.67 -27.08 2.60
CA SER A 546 31.30 -25.84 2.13
C SER A 546 30.42 -24.60 2.29
N VAL A 547 29.10 -24.77 2.48
CA VAL A 547 28.16 -23.64 2.54
C VAL A 547 28.47 -22.73 3.72
N ARG A 548 28.67 -21.45 3.43
CA ARG A 548 28.87 -20.37 4.41
C ARG A 548 27.93 -19.22 4.08
N ALA A 549 27.44 -18.53 5.09
CA ALA A 549 26.69 -17.30 4.89
C ALA A 549 27.09 -16.23 5.91
N THR A 550 27.05 -14.97 5.48
CA THR A 550 27.05 -13.82 6.39
C THR A 550 25.72 -13.10 6.30
N LEU A 551 25.22 -12.61 7.42
CA LEU A 551 24.05 -11.75 7.54
C LEU A 551 24.52 -10.38 8.04
N ASN A 552 24.28 -9.32 7.29
CA ASN A 552 24.76 -7.97 7.58
C ASN A 552 26.29 -7.92 7.82
N GLY A 553 27.04 -8.74 7.08
CA GLY A 553 28.50 -8.87 7.19
C GLY A 553 29.00 -9.77 8.33
N GLU A 554 28.11 -10.27 9.20
CA GLU A 554 28.47 -11.17 10.30
C GLU A 554 28.21 -12.64 9.93
N SER A 555 29.15 -13.54 10.24
CA SER A 555 29.01 -14.97 9.94
C SER A 555 27.84 -15.58 10.70
N VAL A 556 26.97 -16.33 10.00
CA VAL A 556 25.85 -17.07 10.60
C VAL A 556 25.94 -18.56 10.32
N ASP A 557 25.48 -19.37 11.28
CA ASP A 557 25.37 -20.82 11.10
C ASP A 557 24.10 -21.17 10.32
N VAL A 558 24.27 -21.74 9.14
CA VAL A 558 23.15 -22.18 8.28
C VAL A 558 23.00 -23.70 8.30
N SER A 559 21.76 -24.16 8.16
CA SER A 559 21.44 -25.57 7.97
C SER A 559 21.30 -25.87 6.48
N VAL A 560 21.85 -27.00 6.03
CA VAL A 560 21.75 -27.44 4.63
C VAL A 560 21.07 -28.81 4.57
N ALA A 561 19.99 -28.91 3.80
CA ALA A 561 19.27 -30.15 3.56
C ALA A 561 19.14 -30.40 2.05
N SER A 562 19.68 -31.52 1.57
CA SER A 562 19.59 -31.91 0.15
C SER A 562 18.48 -32.92 -0.09
N SER A 563 17.65 -32.68 -1.09
CA SER A 563 16.57 -33.57 -1.51
C SER A 563 16.23 -33.35 -2.99
N GLU A 564 16.06 -34.44 -3.74
CA GLU A 564 15.46 -34.41 -5.09
C GLU A 564 16.16 -33.47 -6.08
N GLY A 565 17.50 -33.34 -5.99
CA GLY A 565 18.28 -32.48 -6.87
C GLY A 565 18.27 -31.00 -6.46
N ASN A 566 17.99 -30.70 -5.19
CA ASN A 566 18.11 -29.37 -4.61
C ASN A 566 18.88 -29.43 -3.29
N ALA A 567 19.60 -28.37 -2.95
CA ALA A 567 20.13 -28.07 -1.63
C ALA A 567 19.40 -26.87 -1.03
N ASN A 568 18.72 -27.07 0.09
CA ASN A 568 18.00 -26.03 0.82
C ASN A 568 18.85 -25.53 1.97
N VAL A 569 19.19 -24.25 1.94
CA VAL A 569 19.93 -23.54 2.99
C VAL A 569 18.94 -22.75 3.83
N SER A 570 18.96 -22.91 5.15
CA SER A 570 18.08 -22.18 6.05
C SER A 570 18.82 -21.59 7.24
N TYR A 571 18.31 -20.45 7.69
CA TYR A 571 18.76 -19.73 8.87
C TYR A 571 17.54 -19.26 9.65
N ALA A 572 17.63 -19.29 10.98
CA ALA A 572 16.62 -18.73 11.87
C ALA A 572 17.28 -17.67 12.74
N PHE A 573 16.63 -16.53 12.92
CA PHE A 573 17.12 -15.49 13.80
C PHE A 573 17.17 -16.00 15.26
N PRO A 574 18.25 -15.68 16.02
CA PRO A 574 18.31 -16.02 17.44
C PRO A 574 17.36 -15.16 18.30
N SER A 575 16.97 -13.99 17.79
CA SER A 575 16.04 -13.04 18.38
C SER A 575 15.29 -12.33 17.26
N ILE A 576 14.01 -12.01 17.47
CA ILE A 576 13.20 -11.32 16.46
C ILE A 576 13.87 -10.00 16.06
N PRO A 577 14.09 -9.77 14.75
CA PRO A 577 14.70 -8.53 14.25
C PRO A 577 13.78 -7.33 14.51
N ASP A 578 14.26 -6.12 14.20
CA ASP A 578 13.40 -4.93 14.25
C ASP A 578 12.45 -4.93 13.05
N SER A 579 11.25 -4.35 13.24
CA SER A 579 10.36 -4.10 12.11
C SER A 579 11.04 -3.16 11.11
N LEU A 580 10.81 -3.37 9.81
CA LEU A 580 11.38 -2.60 8.71
C LEU A 580 12.92 -2.61 8.62
N SER A 581 13.60 -3.54 9.31
CA SER A 581 15.04 -3.70 9.16
C SER A 581 15.40 -4.40 7.85
N SER A 582 16.40 -3.87 7.15
CA SER A 582 16.98 -4.50 5.98
C SER A 582 18.08 -5.48 6.39
N HIS A 583 18.15 -6.60 5.67
CA HIS A 583 19.12 -7.66 5.91
C HIS A 583 19.80 -8.09 4.61
N ASP A 584 21.11 -7.92 4.57
CA ASP A 584 21.96 -8.36 3.46
C ASP A 584 22.57 -9.73 3.77
N ILE A 585 22.52 -10.63 2.81
CA ILE A 585 23.07 -11.97 2.90
C ILE A 585 24.16 -12.13 1.85
N HIS A 586 25.32 -12.56 2.28
CA HIS A 586 26.35 -13.09 1.39
C HIS A 586 26.37 -14.61 1.57
N ILE A 587 26.17 -15.40 0.52
CA ILE A 587 26.27 -16.86 0.57
C ILE A 587 27.43 -17.33 -0.31
N GLU A 588 28.22 -18.27 0.19
CA GLU A 588 29.31 -18.95 -0.52
C GLU A 588 29.12 -20.47 -0.42
N PHE A 589 29.38 -21.19 -1.50
CA PHE A 589 29.41 -22.66 -1.50
C PHE A 589 30.28 -23.20 -2.64
N ALA A 590 30.80 -24.41 -2.48
CA ALA A 590 31.50 -25.14 -3.53
C ALA A 590 30.58 -26.20 -4.16
N ASP A 591 30.77 -26.46 -5.44
CA ASP A 591 30.14 -27.58 -6.13
C ASP A 591 30.98 -28.87 -6.02
N SER A 592 30.42 -29.99 -6.52
CA SER A 592 31.07 -31.31 -6.51
C SER A 592 32.25 -31.43 -7.48
N ALA A 593 32.46 -30.45 -8.37
CA ALA A 593 33.66 -30.30 -9.19
C ALA A 593 34.77 -29.48 -8.51
N GLY A 594 34.45 -28.82 -7.39
CA GLY A 594 35.36 -28.01 -6.58
C GLY A 594 35.43 -26.55 -7.03
N ASN A 595 34.49 -26.06 -7.85
CA ASN A 595 34.38 -24.63 -8.14
C ASN A 595 33.61 -23.92 -7.02
N GLU A 596 34.00 -22.69 -6.72
CA GLU A 596 33.37 -21.84 -5.72
C GLU A 596 32.30 -20.96 -6.38
N HIS A 597 31.17 -20.83 -5.71
CA HIS A 597 30.01 -20.02 -6.08
C HIS A 597 29.69 -19.06 -4.95
N MET A 598 29.26 -17.85 -5.30
CA MET A 598 28.87 -16.83 -4.34
C MET A 598 27.66 -16.04 -4.86
N ALA A 599 26.83 -15.51 -3.96
CA ALA A 599 25.74 -14.62 -4.29
C ALA A 599 25.46 -13.62 -3.16
N ASP A 600 25.06 -12.42 -3.54
CA ASP A 600 24.54 -11.40 -2.63
C ASP A 600 23.01 -11.34 -2.76
N LEU A 601 22.32 -11.47 -1.63
CA LEU A 601 20.87 -11.46 -1.52
C LEU A 601 20.46 -10.44 -0.45
N SER A 602 19.22 -9.95 -0.48
CA SER A 602 18.74 -9.01 0.53
C SER A 602 17.24 -9.15 0.75
N PHE A 603 16.79 -8.95 1.98
CA PHE A 603 15.37 -8.91 2.33
C PHE A 603 15.06 -7.83 3.36
N LEU A 604 13.78 -7.44 3.44
CA LEU A 604 13.25 -6.48 4.40
C LEU A 604 12.29 -7.22 5.34
N ILE A 605 12.32 -6.91 6.63
CA ILE A 605 11.25 -7.30 7.55
C ILE A 605 10.05 -6.37 7.31
N SER A 606 9.18 -6.74 6.37
CA SER A 606 8.08 -5.89 5.95
C SER A 606 6.93 -5.82 6.97
N GLU A 607 6.89 -6.73 7.93
CA GLU A 607 5.86 -6.73 8.97
C GLU A 607 6.06 -5.58 9.96
N ILE A 608 4.98 -4.87 10.28
CA ILE A 608 4.96 -3.82 11.32
C ILE A 608 4.55 -4.44 12.65
N TYR A 609 5.43 -4.34 13.65
CA TYR A 609 5.16 -4.76 15.01
C TYR A 609 6.02 -3.98 16.00
N ALA A 610 5.52 -3.86 17.23
CA ALA A 610 6.30 -3.35 18.35
C ALA A 610 6.92 -4.50 19.16
N LYS A 611 8.01 -4.24 19.88
CA LYS A 611 8.61 -5.23 20.78
C LYS A 611 8.30 -4.85 22.22
N VAL A 612 8.06 -5.85 23.06
CA VAL A 612 7.88 -5.64 24.50
C VAL A 612 9.07 -6.25 25.23
N PRO A 613 10.09 -5.43 25.56
CA PRO A 613 11.31 -5.91 26.17
C PRO A 613 11.14 -6.24 27.66
N PRO A 614 11.89 -7.22 28.20
CA PRO A 614 11.76 -7.65 29.60
C PRO A 614 12.11 -6.54 30.60
N LEU A 615 12.82 -5.49 30.17
CA LEU A 615 13.17 -4.35 31.01
C LEU A 615 11.93 -3.58 31.52
N PHE A 616 10.77 -3.66 30.85
CA PHE A 616 9.53 -3.04 31.32
C PHE A 616 8.75 -3.88 32.33
N LYS A 617 9.10 -5.17 32.51
CA LYS A 617 8.39 -6.08 33.43
C LYS A 617 8.30 -5.49 34.84
N ASN A 618 7.18 -5.76 35.50
CA ASN A 618 6.97 -5.45 36.91
C ASN A 618 6.49 -6.69 37.67
N GLU A 619 7.38 -7.29 38.46
CA GLU A 619 7.08 -8.53 39.20
C GLU A 619 6.25 -8.30 40.48
N SER A 620 6.01 -7.04 40.85
CA SER A 620 5.32 -6.69 42.10
C SER A 620 3.80 -6.54 41.97
N VAL A 621 3.23 -6.91 40.82
CA VAL A 621 1.80 -6.83 40.53
C VAL A 621 0.97 -7.63 41.55
N ASP A 622 -0.07 -7.00 42.11
CA ASP A 622 -1.07 -7.70 42.90
C ASP A 622 -2.09 -8.37 41.97
N SER A 623 -1.97 -9.69 41.83
CA SER A 623 -2.86 -10.50 40.99
C SER A 623 -4.31 -10.59 41.49
N ASN A 624 -4.65 -9.98 42.63
CA ASN A 624 -6.03 -9.80 43.08
C ASN A 624 -6.65 -8.48 42.60
N SER A 625 -5.83 -7.56 42.06
CA SER A 625 -6.26 -6.21 41.67
C SER A 625 -6.78 -6.16 40.22
N ASN A 626 -7.85 -6.89 39.91
CA ASN A 626 -8.30 -7.06 38.52
C ASN A 626 -8.76 -5.75 37.84
N GLY A 627 -8.45 -5.59 36.56
CA GLY A 627 -9.00 -4.56 35.66
C GLY A 627 -8.06 -3.39 35.38
N PHE A 628 -8.67 -2.23 35.13
CA PHE A 628 -8.02 -0.98 34.75
C PHE A 628 -8.44 0.14 35.70
N VAL A 629 -7.61 1.19 35.78
CA VAL A 629 -7.99 2.48 36.36
C VAL A 629 -8.21 3.47 35.22
N ALA A 630 -9.45 3.96 35.08
CA ALA A 630 -9.82 4.98 34.11
C ALA A 630 -9.66 6.38 34.72
N LEU A 631 -8.93 7.26 34.02
CA LEU A 631 -8.81 8.68 34.31
C LEU A 631 -9.34 9.43 33.10
N VAL A 632 -10.56 9.95 33.23
CA VAL A 632 -11.27 10.63 32.14
C VAL A 632 -11.22 12.13 32.36
N SER A 633 -10.94 12.86 31.28
CA SER A 633 -11.03 14.31 31.23
C SER A 633 -12.01 14.77 30.16
N GLN A 634 -12.67 15.90 30.41
CA GLN A 634 -13.47 16.60 29.42
C GLN A 634 -13.27 18.10 29.54
N ILE A 635 -13.08 18.76 28.40
CA ILE A 635 -13.17 20.21 28.25
C ILE A 635 -14.16 20.45 27.11
N SER A 636 -15.39 20.84 27.45
CA SER A 636 -16.47 20.98 26.47
C SER A 636 -16.45 22.34 25.76
N GLN A 637 -17.31 22.46 24.75
CA GLN A 637 -17.60 23.73 24.08
C GLN A 637 -18.13 24.80 25.04
N ASP A 638 -18.91 24.42 26.05
CA ASP A 638 -19.46 25.37 27.02
C ASP A 638 -18.36 26.01 27.87
N GLN A 639 -17.27 25.30 28.11
CA GLN A 639 -16.13 25.81 28.88
C GLN A 639 -15.12 26.55 27.98
N SER A 640 -14.78 26.01 26.81
CA SER A 640 -13.67 26.51 26.00
C SER A 640 -14.07 27.34 24.78
N GLY A 641 -15.35 27.29 24.37
CA GLY A 641 -15.83 27.81 23.09
C GLY A 641 -15.50 26.91 21.88
N SER A 642 -14.73 25.83 22.06
CA SER A 642 -14.40 24.84 21.02
C SER A 642 -14.96 23.46 21.40
N THR A 643 -15.43 22.67 20.44
CA THR A 643 -15.90 21.29 20.71
C THR A 643 -14.79 20.40 21.26
N SER A 644 -13.56 20.60 20.81
CA SER A 644 -12.36 19.93 21.31
C SER A 644 -11.16 20.86 21.21
N LEU A 645 -10.42 21.00 22.32
CA LEU A 645 -9.12 21.69 22.32
C LEU A 645 -7.99 20.80 21.84
N HIS A 646 -8.12 19.47 21.98
CA HIS A 646 -7.06 18.57 21.56
C HIS A 646 -7.03 18.31 20.05
N GLY A 647 -8.08 18.68 19.31
CA GLY A 647 -8.11 18.60 17.85
C GLY A 647 -7.88 17.19 17.31
N THR A 648 -8.28 16.16 18.08
CA THR A 648 -8.05 14.73 17.76
C THR A 648 -6.57 14.36 17.53
N GLN A 649 -5.65 14.97 18.29
CA GLN A 649 -4.22 14.64 18.26
C GLN A 649 -3.71 14.04 19.58
N ILE A 650 -2.90 12.96 19.52
CA ILE A 650 -2.30 12.27 20.68
C ILE A 650 -1.54 13.25 21.58
N VAL A 651 -0.69 14.11 21.00
CA VAL A 651 0.12 15.08 21.75
C VAL A 651 -0.76 16.04 22.55
N ASN A 652 -1.83 16.52 21.92
CA ASN A 652 -2.75 17.48 22.49
C ASN A 652 -3.71 16.84 23.51
N ALA A 653 -4.06 15.56 23.33
CA ALA A 653 -4.83 14.78 24.29
C ALA A 653 -4.02 14.49 25.56
N ASN A 654 -2.72 14.19 25.43
CA ASN A 654 -1.81 14.12 26.57
C ASN A 654 -1.71 15.47 27.30
N PHE A 655 -1.63 16.58 26.56
CA PHE A 655 -1.63 17.93 27.14
C PHE A 655 -2.96 18.28 27.84
N GLN A 656 -4.08 17.78 27.34
CA GLN A 656 -5.37 17.86 28.04
C GLN A 656 -5.31 17.09 29.36
N LEU A 657 -4.89 15.83 29.35
CA LEU A 657 -4.82 15.00 30.56
C LEU A 657 -3.90 15.59 31.64
N SER A 658 -2.85 16.33 31.25
CA SER A 658 -1.99 17.06 32.19
C SER A 658 -2.61 18.34 32.76
N GLY A 659 -3.76 18.78 32.25
CA GLY A 659 -4.43 20.04 32.65
C GLY A 659 -3.73 21.30 32.14
N GLY A 660 -3.05 21.19 30.99
CA GLY A 660 -2.18 22.25 30.49
C GLY A 660 -2.89 23.40 29.77
N TYR A 661 -4.14 23.21 29.33
CA TYR A 661 -4.87 24.24 28.59
C TYR A 661 -5.34 25.40 29.48
N THR A 662 -5.27 26.60 28.92
CA THR A 662 -5.73 27.85 29.54
C THR A 662 -6.67 28.61 28.60
N ASP A 663 -7.53 29.44 29.17
CA ASP A 663 -8.35 30.40 28.42
C ASP A 663 -7.52 31.60 27.93
N ALA A 664 -8.15 32.49 27.15
CA ALA A 664 -7.49 33.69 26.60
C ALA A 664 -6.98 34.67 27.67
N ASP A 665 -7.48 34.59 28.91
CA ASP A 665 -7.05 35.40 30.05
C ASP A 665 -5.95 34.69 30.87
N GLY A 666 -5.54 33.48 30.48
CA GLY A 666 -4.52 32.66 31.12
C GLY A 666 -5.01 31.85 32.33
N ASN A 667 -6.33 31.71 32.53
CA ASN A 667 -6.86 30.84 33.58
C ASN A 667 -6.88 29.39 33.11
N ALA A 668 -6.49 28.45 33.97
CA ALA A 668 -6.56 27.02 33.65
C ALA A 668 -8.02 26.55 33.54
N TYR A 669 -8.29 25.71 32.55
CA TYR A 669 -9.56 24.98 32.48
C TYR A 669 -9.65 23.95 33.60
N ILE A 670 -10.89 23.56 33.93
CA ILE A 670 -11.21 22.52 34.89
C ILE A 670 -11.69 21.26 34.15
N ASN A 671 -11.41 20.11 34.73
CA ASN A 671 -11.86 18.83 34.18
C ASN A 671 -13.36 18.61 34.48
N GLU A 672 -14.19 18.56 33.44
CA GLU A 672 -15.64 18.36 33.55
C GLU A 672 -16.06 16.95 33.98
N ALA A 673 -15.21 15.96 33.70
CA ALA A 673 -15.34 14.58 34.16
C ALA A 673 -14.79 14.39 35.60
N GLY A 674 -14.29 15.46 36.22
CA GLY A 674 -13.82 15.50 37.61
C GLY A 674 -14.96 15.72 38.63
N PRO A 675 -14.61 16.01 39.90
CA PRO A 675 -15.61 16.35 40.91
C PRO A 675 -16.34 17.66 40.55
N ALA A 676 -17.67 17.68 40.61
CA ALA A 676 -18.51 18.82 40.20
C ALA A 676 -18.27 20.17 40.93
N ASN A 677 -17.41 20.22 41.97
CA ASN A 677 -17.05 21.44 42.70
C ASN A 677 -15.53 21.67 42.72
N ALA A 678 -14.76 21.05 41.82
CA ALA A 678 -13.32 21.27 41.72
C ALA A 678 -13.02 22.71 41.31
N GLY A 679 -12.00 23.32 41.91
CA GLY A 679 -11.52 24.67 41.56
C GLY A 679 -10.21 24.64 40.76
N ASP A 680 -9.75 23.45 40.42
CA ASP A 680 -8.46 23.10 39.83
C ASP A 680 -8.59 21.77 39.06
N TRP A 681 -7.58 21.42 38.26
CA TRP A 681 -7.57 20.21 37.45
C TRP A 681 -7.53 18.95 38.32
N GLN A 682 -8.63 18.19 38.36
CA GLN A 682 -8.75 16.96 39.17
C GLN A 682 -9.47 15.86 38.40
N PHE A 683 -9.00 14.62 38.55
CA PHE A 683 -9.69 13.43 38.06
C PHE A 683 -10.61 12.83 39.13
N SER A 684 -11.65 12.14 38.70
CA SER A 684 -12.44 11.20 39.50
C SER A 684 -12.13 9.76 39.04
N PRO A 685 -11.07 9.10 39.56
CA PRO A 685 -10.65 7.79 39.06
C PRO A 685 -11.74 6.72 39.20
N VAL A 686 -11.91 5.89 38.17
CA VAL A 686 -12.90 4.81 38.16
C VAL A 686 -12.22 3.47 37.88
N ASP A 687 -12.50 2.48 38.73
CA ASP A 687 -12.08 1.09 38.48
C ASP A 687 -13.01 0.45 37.47
N VAL A 688 -12.47 -0.03 36.36
CA VAL A 688 -13.25 -0.70 35.30
C VAL A 688 -12.72 -2.12 35.04
N GLY A 689 -13.63 -3.04 34.75
CA GLY A 689 -13.28 -4.45 34.53
C GLY A 689 -12.76 -4.71 33.11
N ILE A 690 -13.47 -4.21 32.12
CA ILE A 690 -13.18 -4.30 30.68
C ILE A 690 -13.36 -2.90 30.08
N ILE A 691 -12.79 -2.67 28.90
CA ILE A 691 -12.98 -1.43 28.15
C ILE A 691 -13.95 -1.74 27.01
N ASN A 692 -15.20 -1.33 27.20
CA ASN A 692 -16.29 -1.45 26.23
C ASN A 692 -17.29 -0.32 26.49
N PHE A 693 -17.00 0.86 25.93
CA PHE A 693 -17.72 2.09 26.27
C PHE A 693 -18.32 2.77 25.05
N ASP A 694 -19.52 3.33 25.23
CA ASP A 694 -20.21 4.22 24.30
C ASP A 694 -20.86 5.38 25.09
N GLN A 695 -20.92 6.57 24.51
CA GLN A 695 -21.52 7.75 25.14
C GLN A 695 -23.01 7.63 25.50
N ALA A 696 -23.74 6.69 24.88
CA ALA A 696 -25.18 6.53 25.02
C ALA A 696 -25.60 5.06 25.26
N GLU A 697 -24.66 4.17 25.62
CA GLU A 697 -24.89 2.72 25.75
C GLU A 697 -25.51 2.11 24.47
N ALA A 698 -25.21 2.70 23.30
CA ALA A 698 -25.63 2.19 22.02
C ALA A 698 -24.70 1.05 21.59
N ALA A 699 -25.26 0.08 20.84
CA ALA A 699 -24.49 -1.03 20.28
C ALA A 699 -23.50 -0.52 19.22
N GLN A 700 -22.26 -0.27 19.61
CA GLN A 700 -21.16 0.18 18.76
C GLN A 700 -20.00 -0.82 18.81
N GLY A 701 -19.10 -0.75 17.81
CA GLY A 701 -17.93 -1.62 17.76
C GLY A 701 -18.23 -3.12 17.55
N ASN A 702 -17.39 -3.98 18.14
CA ASN A 702 -17.43 -5.43 18.01
C ASN A 702 -18.18 -6.13 19.16
N PHE A 703 -18.22 -5.50 20.34
CA PHE A 703 -18.68 -6.09 21.59
C PHE A 703 -19.95 -5.37 22.04
N THR A 704 -21.09 -5.97 21.74
CA THR A 704 -22.41 -5.39 22.01
C THR A 704 -23.27 -6.39 22.77
N ASP A 705 -24.48 -5.96 23.16
CA ASP A 705 -25.50 -6.85 23.72
C ASP A 705 -25.73 -8.12 22.86
N ALA A 706 -25.61 -8.01 21.53
CA ALA A 706 -25.79 -9.14 20.61
C ALA A 706 -24.66 -10.19 20.72
N THR A 707 -23.47 -9.77 21.15
CA THR A 707 -22.30 -10.65 21.37
C THR A 707 -22.09 -10.98 22.85
N GLY A 708 -22.99 -10.53 23.74
CA GLY A 708 -22.97 -10.83 25.17
C GLY A 708 -22.24 -9.80 26.03
N PHE A 709 -21.82 -8.68 25.45
CA PHE A 709 -21.09 -7.61 26.09
C PHE A 709 -21.81 -6.27 25.88
N PRO A 710 -22.84 -5.92 26.67
CA PRO A 710 -23.45 -4.59 26.61
C PRO A 710 -22.40 -3.48 26.71
N ASP A 711 -22.51 -2.47 25.86
CA ASP A 711 -21.79 -1.20 25.99
C ASP A 711 -22.17 -0.51 27.31
N ALA A 712 -21.17 0.04 28.00
CA ALA A 712 -21.36 0.84 29.20
C ALA A 712 -21.12 2.33 28.89
N LEU A 713 -21.68 3.23 29.72
CA LEU A 713 -21.33 4.65 29.63
C LEU A 713 -19.84 4.88 29.88
N ILE A 714 -19.25 5.78 29.09
CA ILE A 714 -17.90 6.30 29.34
C ILE A 714 -17.84 6.87 30.77
N PRO A 715 -16.84 6.49 31.60
CA PRO A 715 -16.80 6.90 33.00
C PRO A 715 -16.82 8.44 33.17
N ASN A 716 -17.76 8.92 33.99
CA ASN A 716 -17.98 10.35 34.28
C ASN A 716 -18.37 11.22 33.07
N ILE A 717 -18.82 10.62 31.96
CA ILE A 717 -19.39 11.32 30.81
C ILE A 717 -20.89 11.00 30.73
N PRO A 718 -21.78 12.00 30.50
CA PRO A 718 -21.45 13.41 30.31
C PRO A 718 -20.90 14.07 31.60
N GLY A 719 -19.99 15.02 31.43
CA GLY A 719 -19.41 15.79 32.54
C GLY A 719 -20.42 16.77 33.15
N PHE A 720 -19.98 17.62 34.09
CA PHE A 720 -20.91 18.48 34.82
C PHE A 720 -21.61 19.57 33.98
N ASN A 721 -21.15 19.85 32.74
CA ASN A 721 -21.86 20.70 31.77
C ASN A 721 -22.74 19.91 30.78
N GLU A 722 -22.99 18.62 31.05
CA GLU A 722 -23.88 17.75 30.25
C GLU A 722 -23.41 17.48 28.79
N SER A 723 -22.14 17.76 28.46
CA SER A 723 -21.52 17.47 27.14
C SER A 723 -21.04 16.02 27.03
N THR A 724 -21.04 15.46 25.81
CA THR A 724 -20.39 14.18 25.46
C THR A 724 -19.15 14.34 24.58
N ASP A 725 -18.79 15.57 24.23
CA ASP A 725 -17.68 15.87 23.33
C ASP A 725 -16.45 16.38 24.11
N GLY A 726 -15.27 16.35 23.48
CA GLY A 726 -14.03 16.95 23.98
C GLY A 726 -13.33 16.09 25.04
N ILE A 727 -13.41 14.77 24.87
CA ILE A 727 -12.95 13.79 25.85
C ILE A 727 -11.50 13.39 25.57
N ALA A 728 -10.69 13.32 26.63
CA ALA A 728 -9.45 12.57 26.63
C ALA A 728 -9.40 11.68 27.87
N ALA A 729 -9.14 10.39 27.69
CA ALA A 729 -9.10 9.40 28.77
C ALA A 729 -7.82 8.56 28.70
N GLU A 730 -7.32 8.15 29.87
CA GLU A 730 -6.30 7.11 29.98
C GLU A 730 -6.82 5.93 30.82
N PHE A 731 -6.58 4.72 30.32
CA PHE A 731 -6.86 3.47 31.02
C PHE A 731 -5.54 2.80 31.39
N LEU A 732 -5.25 2.74 32.69
CA LEU A 732 -3.97 2.28 33.21
C LEU A 732 -4.09 0.86 33.74
N THR A 733 -3.14 0.00 33.38
CA THR A 733 -3.13 -1.40 33.82
C THR A 733 -1.74 -2.03 33.77
N TYR A 734 -1.66 -3.29 34.18
CA TYR A 734 -0.56 -4.21 33.98
C TYR A 734 -1.10 -5.45 33.24
N LEU A 735 -0.71 -5.64 31.99
CA LEU A 735 -1.12 -6.79 31.18
C LEU A 735 -0.22 -8.00 31.47
N GLU A 736 -0.82 -9.15 31.72
CA GLU A 736 -0.11 -10.45 31.80
C GLU A 736 0.08 -10.98 30.38
N LEU A 737 1.29 -10.81 29.85
CA LEU A 737 1.65 -11.20 28.50
C LEU A 737 2.61 -12.39 28.55
N ASP A 738 2.35 -13.38 27.70
CA ASP A 738 3.27 -14.50 27.50
C ASP A 738 4.36 -14.15 26.49
N GLN A 739 5.51 -14.82 26.57
CA GLN A 739 6.55 -14.71 25.55
C GLN A 739 5.99 -15.14 24.18
N GLY A 740 6.27 -14.34 23.14
CA GLY A 740 5.87 -14.62 21.77
C GLY A 740 4.98 -13.52 21.17
N TRP A 741 4.32 -13.89 20.07
CA TRP A 741 3.47 -13.00 19.29
C TRP A 741 2.08 -12.84 19.91
N HIS A 742 1.60 -11.60 19.94
CA HIS A 742 0.21 -11.27 20.28
C HIS A 742 -0.32 -10.27 19.27
N THR A 743 -1.58 -10.40 18.90
CA THR A 743 -2.30 -9.39 18.14
C THR A 743 -3.29 -8.71 19.09
N LEU A 744 -3.20 -7.40 19.20
CA LEU A 744 -4.11 -6.57 19.98
C LEU A 744 -4.93 -5.69 19.04
N GLY A 745 -6.03 -5.17 19.54
CA GLY A 745 -6.88 -4.28 18.77
C GLY A 745 -7.61 -3.27 19.64
N VAL A 746 -7.80 -2.08 19.07
CA VAL A 746 -8.67 -1.04 19.62
C VAL A 746 -9.73 -0.72 18.57
N ASN A 747 -11.01 -0.82 18.96
CA ASN A 747 -12.09 -0.20 18.22
C ASN A 747 -12.32 1.18 18.84
N SER A 748 -12.29 2.26 18.07
CA SER A 748 -12.61 3.58 18.63
C SER A 748 -13.26 4.50 17.61
N ASP A 749 -14.17 5.34 18.11
CA ASP A 749 -14.42 6.66 17.53
C ASP A 749 -13.22 7.56 17.89
N ASP A 750 -12.72 8.29 16.91
CA ASP A 750 -11.47 9.05 16.89
C ASP A 750 -10.23 8.23 17.32
N GLY A 751 -9.33 8.84 18.09
CA GLY A 751 -7.94 8.41 18.19
C GLY A 751 -7.55 7.77 19.51
N PHE A 752 -6.45 7.03 19.45
CA PHE A 752 -5.92 6.30 20.59
C PHE A 752 -4.41 6.07 20.46
N ASP A 753 -3.79 5.72 21.58
CA ASP A 753 -2.42 5.21 21.64
C ASP A 753 -2.30 4.17 22.77
N VAL A 754 -1.87 2.96 22.43
CA VAL A 754 -1.56 1.91 23.42
C VAL A 754 -0.06 1.91 23.64
N THR A 755 0.38 2.20 24.86
CA THR A 755 1.81 2.27 25.19
C THR A 755 2.20 1.29 26.29
N VAL A 756 3.46 0.86 26.26
CA VAL A 756 4.10 0.03 27.30
C VAL A 756 5.41 0.68 27.76
N GLY A 757 5.64 0.70 29.07
CA GLY A 757 6.82 1.34 29.62
C GLY A 757 7.11 0.95 31.07
N PRO A 758 8.07 1.61 31.73
CA PRO A 758 8.39 1.40 33.14
C PRO A 758 7.19 1.57 34.07
N ALA A 759 6.29 2.48 33.72
CA ALA A 759 5.01 2.71 34.39
C ALA A 759 3.94 3.03 33.33
N PRO A 760 2.64 2.83 33.62
CA PRO A 760 1.59 3.13 32.66
C PRO A 760 1.57 4.61 32.23
N LYS A 761 2.01 5.53 33.09
CA LYS A 761 2.00 6.98 32.83
C LYS A 761 3.27 7.54 32.18
N ASP A 762 4.21 6.68 31.80
CA ASP A 762 5.45 7.15 31.19
C ASP A 762 5.16 7.81 29.85
N LEU A 763 5.49 9.11 29.71
CA LEU A 763 5.22 9.87 28.49
C LEU A 763 6.19 9.52 27.34
N LEU A 764 7.28 8.81 27.63
CA LEU A 764 8.20 8.25 26.63
C LEU A 764 8.10 6.71 26.55
N ALA A 765 6.95 6.15 26.97
CA ALA A 765 6.64 4.74 26.75
C ALA A 765 6.60 4.38 25.27
N GLU A 766 6.91 3.12 24.96
CA GLU A 766 6.87 2.58 23.60
C GLU A 766 5.42 2.43 23.14
N SER A 767 5.06 3.02 21.99
CA SER A 767 3.75 2.83 21.36
C SER A 767 3.70 1.44 20.70
N LEU A 768 2.69 0.67 21.06
CA LEU A 768 2.41 -0.66 20.53
C LEU A 768 1.46 -0.61 19.33
N GLY A 769 0.55 0.36 19.32
CA GLY A 769 -0.42 0.60 18.26
C GLY A 769 -1.19 1.88 18.54
N SER A 770 -1.46 2.65 17.48
CA SER A 770 -2.08 3.97 17.60
C SER A 770 -2.89 4.36 16.38
N PHE A 771 -3.78 5.34 16.58
CA PHE A 771 -4.43 6.10 15.52
C PHE A 771 -4.49 7.56 15.95
N ASN A 772 -3.85 8.44 15.18
CA ASN A 772 -3.72 9.85 15.50
C ASN A 772 -4.56 10.72 14.55
N GLY A 773 -5.85 10.83 14.85
CA GLY A 773 -6.78 11.65 14.07
C GLY A 773 -8.23 11.35 14.42
N GLY A 774 -9.14 11.96 13.66
CA GLY A 774 -10.56 11.69 13.78
C GLY A 774 -11.05 10.56 12.87
N ARG A 775 -11.98 9.73 13.36
CA ARG A 775 -12.64 8.64 12.61
C ARG A 775 -13.94 8.24 13.30
N GLY A 776 -14.88 7.63 12.58
CA GLY A 776 -15.94 6.88 13.26
C GLY A 776 -15.43 5.54 13.80
N ALA A 777 -16.21 4.90 14.66
CA ALA A 777 -16.00 3.55 15.20
C ALA A 777 -15.37 2.56 14.19
N SER A 778 -14.09 2.22 14.39
CA SER A 778 -13.37 1.28 13.54
C SER A 778 -12.23 0.61 14.29
N ASP A 779 -11.88 -0.60 13.87
CA ASP A 779 -10.77 -1.35 14.43
C ASP A 779 -9.41 -0.83 13.96
N SER A 780 -8.42 -0.96 14.83
CA SER A 780 -7.01 -0.93 14.50
C SER A 780 -6.35 -2.12 15.17
N LEU A 781 -5.93 -3.09 14.36
CA LEU A 781 -5.18 -4.26 14.82
C LEU A 781 -3.68 -3.98 14.71
N PHE A 782 -2.93 -4.46 15.69
CA PHE A 782 -1.47 -4.35 15.70
C PHE A 782 -0.84 -5.56 16.37
N ASP A 783 0.32 -5.96 15.85
CA ASP A 783 1.09 -7.08 16.37
C ASP A 783 2.18 -6.59 17.33
N ILE A 784 2.39 -7.36 18.38
CA ILE A 784 3.51 -7.18 19.31
C ILE A 784 4.28 -8.48 19.48
N TYR A 785 5.60 -8.36 19.68
CA TYR A 785 6.44 -9.46 20.10
C TYR A 785 6.92 -9.25 21.54
N VAL A 786 6.48 -10.11 22.43
CA VAL A 786 6.86 -10.09 23.85
C VAL A 786 8.08 -10.97 24.04
N GLU A 787 9.19 -10.37 24.44
CA GLU A 787 10.48 -11.08 24.53
C GLU A 787 10.53 -12.07 25.70
N GLU A 788 9.78 -11.81 26.77
CA GLU A 788 9.70 -12.69 27.96
C GLU A 788 8.32 -12.61 28.63
N SER A 789 7.75 -13.73 29.09
CA SER A 789 6.48 -13.72 29.82
C SER A 789 6.55 -12.88 31.10
N GLY A 790 5.53 -12.05 31.36
CA GLY A 790 5.39 -11.32 32.62
C GLY A 790 4.28 -10.29 32.63
N PHE A 791 4.33 -9.38 33.61
CA PHE A 791 3.37 -8.29 33.74
C PHE A 791 3.97 -6.98 33.25
N TYR A 792 3.29 -6.35 32.32
CA TYR A 792 3.78 -5.17 31.61
C TYR A 792 2.87 -3.97 31.88
N PRO A 793 3.42 -2.85 32.39
CA PRO A 793 2.65 -1.63 32.60
C PRO A 793 2.19 -1.07 31.26
N THR A 794 0.88 -0.97 31.08
CA THR A 794 0.26 -0.58 29.81
C THR A 794 -0.73 0.55 30.02
N ARG A 795 -0.76 1.50 29.09
CA ARG A 795 -1.74 2.57 29.02
C ARG A 795 -2.45 2.55 27.67
N LEU A 796 -3.77 2.61 27.69
CA LEU A 796 -4.55 3.03 26.54
C LEU A 796 -4.94 4.49 26.74
N LEU A 797 -4.36 5.38 25.95
CA LEU A 797 -4.88 6.73 25.73
C LEU A 797 -5.99 6.63 24.68
N TRP A 798 -7.12 7.26 24.92
CA TRP A 798 -8.20 7.44 23.94
C TRP A 798 -8.72 8.87 24.00
N PHE A 799 -9.11 9.43 22.88
CA PHE A 799 -9.67 10.78 22.80
C PHE A 799 -10.70 10.91 21.70
N GLU A 800 -11.69 11.75 21.95
CA GLU A 800 -12.81 12.04 21.07
C GLU A 800 -13.01 13.54 20.91
N GLY A 801 -13.27 13.96 19.68
CA GLY A 801 -13.40 15.35 19.29
C GLY A 801 -14.85 15.85 19.28
N THR A 802 -15.73 15.24 18.49
CA THR A 802 -17.15 15.60 18.44
C THR A 802 -18.05 14.46 17.94
N SER A 803 -19.33 14.53 18.27
CA SER A 803 -20.42 13.69 17.76
C SER A 803 -20.52 12.29 18.36
N GLY A 804 -19.67 11.36 17.91
CA GLY A 804 -19.71 9.95 18.33
C GLY A 804 -18.55 9.65 19.27
N ALA A 805 -18.77 8.85 20.32
CA ALA A 805 -17.70 8.50 21.25
C ALA A 805 -17.85 7.05 21.70
N ASN A 806 -16.92 6.19 21.28
CA ASN A 806 -16.84 4.81 21.75
C ASN A 806 -15.39 4.30 21.78
N VAL A 807 -15.11 3.33 22.65
CA VAL A 807 -13.82 2.65 22.73
C VAL A 807 -13.93 1.22 23.26
N GLU A 808 -13.24 0.28 22.59
CA GLU A 808 -13.08 -1.12 22.99
C GLU A 808 -11.59 -1.51 22.97
N PHE A 809 -11.14 -2.34 23.91
CA PHE A 809 -9.76 -2.86 23.92
C PHE A 809 -9.74 -4.39 24.02
N PHE A 810 -9.15 -5.05 23.02
CA PHE A 810 -9.24 -6.50 22.84
C PHE A 810 -7.93 -7.13 22.34
N ASN A 811 -7.82 -8.45 22.50
CA ASN A 811 -6.80 -9.27 21.85
C ASN A 811 -7.43 -10.21 20.82
N VAL A 812 -6.63 -10.69 19.87
CA VAL A 812 -7.08 -11.60 18.82
C VAL A 812 -6.37 -12.93 18.95
N VAL A 813 -7.12 -14.03 18.99
CA VAL A 813 -6.58 -15.40 19.02
C VAL A 813 -7.31 -16.22 17.97
N GLU A 814 -6.59 -16.80 17.01
CA GLU A 814 -7.16 -17.61 15.92
C GLU A 814 -8.29 -16.91 15.14
N GLY A 815 -8.21 -15.58 15.03
CA GLY A 815 -9.22 -14.73 14.35
C GLY A 815 -10.41 -14.31 15.22
N GLU A 816 -10.53 -14.82 16.46
CA GLU A 816 -11.53 -14.40 17.43
C GLU A 816 -11.07 -13.15 18.20
N LYS A 817 -11.90 -12.10 18.24
CA LYS A 817 -11.67 -10.91 19.07
C LYS A 817 -12.20 -11.15 20.48
N ILE A 818 -11.37 -10.86 21.49
CA ILE A 818 -11.66 -11.13 22.89
C ILE A 818 -11.32 -9.88 23.70
N LEU A 819 -12.28 -9.31 24.43
CA LEU A 819 -12.02 -8.15 25.29
C LEU A 819 -10.92 -8.46 26.29
N ILE A 820 -9.97 -7.53 26.44
CA ILE A 820 -8.91 -7.67 27.43
C ILE A 820 -9.56 -7.67 28.82
N ASN A 821 -9.12 -8.61 29.65
CA ASN A 821 -9.61 -8.91 30.98
C ASN A 821 -11.01 -9.58 31.04
N ASP A 822 -11.51 -10.16 29.95
CA ASP A 822 -12.63 -11.11 30.03
C ASP A 822 -12.21 -12.36 30.81
N ARG A 823 -12.59 -12.41 32.09
CA ARG A 823 -12.18 -13.46 33.03
C ARG A 823 -12.86 -14.81 32.78
N GLU A 824 -13.90 -14.85 31.96
CA GLU A 824 -14.58 -16.10 31.60
C GLU A 824 -13.92 -16.75 30.37
N ASN A 825 -13.17 -15.99 29.56
CA ASN A 825 -12.45 -16.49 28.41
C ASN A 825 -10.97 -16.82 28.75
N PRO A 826 -10.53 -18.10 28.66
CA PRO A 826 -9.16 -18.48 28.97
C PRO A 826 -8.11 -17.91 28.02
N ASN A 827 -8.51 -17.46 26.82
CA ASN A 827 -7.65 -16.84 25.81
C ASN A 827 -7.57 -15.31 25.94
N SER A 828 -8.28 -14.72 26.92
CA SER A 828 -8.17 -13.29 27.23
C SER A 828 -6.81 -12.99 27.87
N ILE A 829 -6.16 -11.93 27.41
CA ILE A 829 -5.08 -11.30 28.16
C ILE A 829 -5.66 -10.73 29.46
N LYS A 830 -5.01 -10.98 30.60
CA LYS A 830 -5.48 -10.52 31.91
C LYS A 830 -4.89 -9.16 32.25
N ALA A 831 -5.68 -8.33 32.92
CA ALA A 831 -5.32 -6.98 33.32
C ALA A 831 -5.37 -6.79 34.84
N TYR A 832 -4.40 -6.08 35.40
CA TYR A 832 -4.30 -5.78 36.83
C TYR A 832 -4.03 -4.29 37.08
N LYS A 833 -4.47 -3.74 38.21
CA LYS A 833 -4.47 -2.29 38.48
C LYS A 833 -3.27 -1.84 39.31
N THR A 834 -2.72 -2.71 40.15
CA THR A 834 -1.76 -2.29 41.18
C THR A 834 -0.46 -3.08 41.15
N ALA A 835 0.65 -2.37 41.27
CA ALA A 835 2.02 -2.87 41.47
C ALA A 835 2.81 -1.76 42.20
N GLN A 836 4.04 -2.05 42.63
CA GLN A 836 4.98 -1.00 43.05
C GLN A 836 5.28 -0.07 41.88
N ALA A 837 5.10 1.23 42.09
CA ALA A 837 5.34 2.22 41.06
C ALA A 837 6.84 2.38 40.80
N ARG A 838 7.24 2.34 39.52
CA ARG A 838 8.62 2.60 39.07
C ARG A 838 8.77 4.08 38.69
N PRO A 839 9.99 4.65 38.68
CA PRO A 839 10.22 5.96 38.11
C PRO A 839 9.81 6.02 36.64
N TYR A 840 9.27 7.15 36.22
CA TYR A 840 8.82 7.37 34.84
C TYR A 840 9.01 8.83 34.43
N ILE A 841 9.04 9.10 33.12
CA ILE A 841 9.06 10.46 32.60
C ILE A 841 7.66 11.06 32.69
N SER A 842 7.53 12.09 33.51
CA SER A 842 6.26 12.80 33.75
C SER A 842 6.13 14.10 32.94
N ALA A 843 7.26 14.65 32.47
CA ALA A 843 7.30 15.77 31.53
C ALA A 843 8.65 15.77 30.78
N PHE A 844 8.68 16.33 29.58
CA PHE A 844 9.92 16.60 28.85
C PHE A 844 9.73 17.78 27.89
N SER A 845 10.83 18.43 27.53
CA SER A 845 10.84 19.57 26.61
C SER A 845 12.16 19.59 25.81
N PRO A 846 12.20 20.25 24.63
CA PRO A 846 11.17 21.10 24.01
C PRO A 846 10.12 20.31 23.20
N ALA A 847 9.01 20.95 22.86
CA ALA A 847 8.12 20.42 21.82
C ALA A 847 8.82 20.49 20.45
N SER A 848 8.66 19.45 19.63
CA SER A 848 9.19 19.45 18.26
C SER A 848 8.53 20.55 17.43
N GLY A 849 9.31 21.28 16.62
CA GLY A 849 8.84 22.41 15.82
C GLY A 849 8.92 23.77 16.52
N THR A 850 9.51 23.85 17.71
CA THR A 850 9.68 25.12 18.45
C THR A 850 11.14 25.59 18.45
N LEU A 851 11.36 26.91 18.53
CA LEU A 851 12.67 27.44 18.89
C LEU A 851 12.97 27.05 20.34
N ALA A 852 13.98 26.23 20.54
CA ALA A 852 14.35 25.73 21.84
C ALA A 852 15.78 26.15 22.21
N GLU A 853 15.96 26.66 23.42
CA GLU A 853 17.28 26.94 24.01
C GLU A 853 17.65 25.95 25.12
N GLU A 854 16.65 25.21 25.61
CA GLU A 854 16.80 24.27 26.71
C GLU A 854 16.15 22.93 26.36
N VAL A 855 16.80 21.85 26.80
CA VAL A 855 16.20 20.52 26.89
C VAL A 855 16.00 20.20 28.36
N SER A 856 14.84 19.63 28.71
CA SER A 856 14.57 19.17 30.06
C SER A 856 13.79 17.85 30.10
N PHE A 857 14.03 17.07 31.16
CA PHE A 857 13.28 15.87 31.51
C PHE A 857 12.86 15.96 32.97
N GLU A 858 11.61 15.67 33.28
CA GLU A 858 11.12 15.46 34.64
C GLU A 858 10.90 13.96 34.88
N ILE A 859 11.69 13.40 35.80
CA ILE A 859 11.59 12.01 36.22
C ILE A 859 10.85 11.97 37.56
N THR A 860 9.64 11.41 37.59
CA THR A 860 8.87 11.24 38.83
C THR A 860 9.20 9.91 39.48
N ASN A 861 9.69 9.94 40.71
CA ASN A 861 9.90 8.72 41.52
C ASN A 861 8.57 8.04 41.87
N GLY A 862 8.59 6.71 41.87
CA GLY A 862 7.53 5.87 42.43
C GLY A 862 7.90 5.33 43.81
N ASP A 863 7.45 4.11 44.11
CA ASP A 863 7.92 3.34 45.27
C ASP A 863 9.41 2.96 45.12
N ILE A 864 9.84 2.76 43.87
CA ILE A 864 11.23 2.60 43.47
C ILE A 864 11.80 3.99 43.15
N LEU A 865 13.01 4.28 43.63
CA LEU A 865 13.67 5.59 43.51
C LEU A 865 14.80 5.55 42.48
N VAL A 866 15.01 6.65 41.76
CA VAL A 866 16.21 6.89 40.93
C VAL A 866 17.43 7.14 41.83
N ASP A 867 18.61 6.67 41.43
CA ASP A 867 19.89 7.11 41.94
C ASP A 867 20.33 8.42 41.23
N PRO A 868 20.26 9.60 41.86
CA PRO A 868 20.56 10.86 41.19
C PRO A 868 22.01 10.96 40.69
N ASP A 869 22.95 10.24 41.32
CA ASP A 869 24.36 10.25 40.93
C ASP A 869 24.61 9.43 39.66
N SER A 870 23.62 8.66 39.19
CA SER A 870 23.68 7.86 37.97
C SER A 870 23.19 8.58 36.71
N ILE A 871 22.68 9.82 36.86
CA ILE A 871 22.04 10.56 35.78
C ILE A 871 23.08 11.07 34.78
N GLU A 872 22.91 10.70 33.51
CA GLU A 872 23.70 11.21 32.39
C GLU A 872 22.76 11.79 31.31
N LEU A 873 23.18 12.88 30.68
CA LEU A 873 22.48 13.49 29.55
C LEU A 873 23.42 13.60 28.36
N THR A 874 22.97 13.21 27.18
CA THR A 874 23.64 13.49 25.90
C THR A 874 22.72 14.27 24.97
N ILE A 875 23.31 15.11 24.12
CA ILE A 875 22.63 15.81 23.03
C ILE A 875 23.38 15.46 21.74
N ASP A 876 22.69 14.91 20.75
CA ASP A 876 23.25 14.46 19.47
C ASP A 876 24.48 13.55 19.64
N GLY A 877 24.43 12.68 20.65
CA GLY A 877 25.51 11.76 21.03
C GLY A 877 26.66 12.39 21.81
N ALA A 878 26.68 13.72 22.01
CA ALA A 878 27.68 14.40 22.83
C ALA A 878 27.24 14.45 24.30
N GLN A 879 28.10 13.98 25.22
CA GLN A 879 27.82 13.98 26.65
C GLN A 879 27.88 15.38 27.26
N ILE A 880 26.86 15.73 28.05
CA ILE A 880 26.79 16.97 28.82
C ILE A 880 27.41 16.73 30.20
N LEU A 881 28.45 17.49 30.56
CA LEU A 881 29.23 17.28 31.79
C LEU A 881 29.44 18.59 32.58
N PRO A 882 28.85 18.73 33.79
CA PRO A 882 27.70 17.98 34.31
C PRO A 882 26.37 18.47 33.71
N PRO A 883 25.33 17.64 33.61
CA PRO A 883 23.97 18.14 33.39
C PRO A 883 23.48 18.88 34.65
N THR A 884 22.47 19.74 34.49
CA THR A 884 21.76 20.31 35.64
C THR A 884 20.79 19.27 36.17
N VAL A 885 20.88 18.94 37.46
CA VAL A 885 19.98 17.98 38.14
C VAL A 885 19.41 18.64 39.38
N GLU A 886 18.09 18.82 39.41
CA GLU A 886 17.35 19.41 40.52
C GLU A 886 16.35 18.40 41.09
N VAL A 887 16.26 18.29 42.42
CA VAL A 887 15.33 17.36 43.08
C VAL A 887 14.31 18.16 43.86
N ASN A 888 13.03 18.07 43.47
CA ASN A 888 11.92 18.74 44.11
C ASN A 888 10.83 17.73 44.54
N GLY A 889 10.84 17.36 45.82
CA GLY A 889 9.94 16.32 46.32
C GLY A 889 10.25 14.97 45.67
N SER A 890 9.28 14.40 44.95
CA SER A 890 9.43 13.14 44.20
C SER A 890 9.93 13.34 42.76
N VAL A 891 9.97 14.58 42.25
CA VAL A 891 10.35 14.88 40.87
C VAL A 891 11.82 15.26 40.79
N ILE A 892 12.53 14.69 39.82
CA ILE A 892 13.92 15.03 39.47
C ILE A 892 13.91 15.68 38.10
N THR A 893 14.32 16.94 38.01
CA THR A 893 14.44 17.69 36.76
C THR A 893 15.88 17.61 36.28
N VAL A 894 16.08 17.10 35.07
CA VAL A 894 17.38 17.04 34.37
C VAL A 894 17.32 18.01 33.20
N SER A 895 18.23 18.98 33.12
CA SER A 895 18.20 19.98 32.04
C SER A 895 19.57 20.42 31.52
N PHE A 896 19.55 20.97 30.31
CA PHE A 896 20.70 21.60 29.67
C PHE A 896 20.25 22.83 28.87
N ASN A 897 20.85 23.99 29.20
CA ASN A 897 20.65 25.23 28.48
C ASN A 897 21.82 25.47 27.49
N ASN A 898 21.50 25.59 26.20
CA ASN A 898 22.46 25.73 25.11
C ASN A 898 23.04 27.15 24.95
N SER A 899 22.70 28.08 25.86
CA SER A 899 23.11 29.51 25.83
C SER A 899 22.64 30.27 24.57
N GLY A 900 21.55 29.78 23.97
CA GLY A 900 20.89 30.26 22.76
C GLY A 900 20.17 29.11 22.03
N PRO A 901 19.39 29.39 20.97
CA PRO A 901 18.62 28.36 20.28
C PRO A 901 19.51 27.24 19.73
N PHE A 902 19.04 26.01 19.80
CA PHE A 902 19.62 24.89 19.04
C PHE A 902 19.61 25.22 17.54
N ALA A 903 20.51 24.58 16.79
CA ALA A 903 20.55 24.77 15.35
C ALA A 903 19.25 24.27 14.69
N GLY A 904 18.84 24.84 13.57
CA GLY A 904 17.68 24.31 12.83
C GLY A 904 17.96 22.89 12.32
N GLY A 905 16.99 21.99 12.48
CA GLY A 905 17.11 20.58 12.10
C GLY A 905 16.71 19.61 13.22
N ALA A 906 16.97 18.32 12.98
CA ALA A 906 16.65 17.25 13.91
C ALA A 906 17.71 17.09 15.00
N HIS A 907 17.25 16.93 16.23
CA HIS A 907 18.06 16.72 17.42
C HIS A 907 17.57 15.52 18.23
N VAL A 908 18.47 14.89 18.97
CA VAL A 908 18.16 13.81 19.92
C VAL A 908 18.80 14.11 21.27
N ALA A 909 17.97 14.15 22.31
CA ALA A 909 18.42 14.19 23.69
C ALA A 909 18.23 12.81 24.33
N THR A 910 19.28 12.27 24.96
CA THR A 910 19.21 10.97 25.63
C THR A 910 19.51 11.15 27.12
N VAL A 911 18.57 10.73 27.98
CA VAL A 911 18.79 10.65 29.43
C VAL A 911 19.00 9.20 29.85
N ASN A 912 20.06 8.96 30.61
CA ASN A 912 20.31 7.68 31.28
C ASN A 912 20.17 7.85 32.79
N TYR A 913 19.54 6.89 33.48
CA TYR A 913 19.49 6.86 34.95
C TYR A 913 19.33 5.43 35.46
N THR A 914 19.72 5.17 36.71
CA THR A 914 19.56 3.86 37.36
C THR A 914 18.47 3.91 38.42
N GLU A 915 17.58 2.92 38.38
CA GLU A 915 16.56 2.66 39.40
C GLU A 915 17.15 1.81 40.54
N ASN A 916 16.86 2.17 41.79
CA ASN A 916 17.23 1.42 43.00
C ASN A 916 16.29 0.21 43.23
N SER A 917 16.07 -0.60 42.19
CA SER A 917 15.34 -1.87 42.23
C SER A 917 16.26 -3.05 42.58
N ASP A 918 15.69 -4.23 42.84
CA ASP A 918 16.43 -5.49 42.97
C ASP A 918 15.93 -6.52 41.93
N PRO A 919 16.72 -6.82 40.87
CA PRO A 919 18.03 -6.24 40.54
C PRO A 919 17.92 -4.77 40.10
N SER A 920 19.02 -4.02 40.19
CA SER A 920 19.08 -2.64 39.69
C SER A 920 18.88 -2.61 38.18
N VAL A 921 18.09 -1.66 37.68
CA VAL A 921 17.81 -1.49 36.25
C VAL A 921 18.28 -0.11 35.80
N THR A 922 19.09 -0.06 34.74
CA THR A 922 19.45 1.20 34.07
C THR A 922 18.46 1.48 32.94
N ARG A 923 18.02 2.73 32.85
CA ARG A 923 17.11 3.27 31.85
C ARG A 923 17.84 4.18 30.90
N THR A 924 17.44 4.10 29.65
CA THR A 924 17.87 4.97 28.56
C THR A 924 16.60 5.43 27.86
N LEU A 925 16.37 6.74 27.80
CA LEU A 925 15.21 7.32 27.16
C LEU A 925 15.67 8.39 26.17
N GLU A 926 15.07 8.41 24.99
CA GLU A 926 15.36 9.38 23.94
C GLU A 926 14.18 10.33 23.76
N HIS A 927 14.48 11.63 23.70
CA HIS A 927 13.57 12.64 23.22
C HIS A 927 14.08 13.17 21.87
N ARG A 928 13.25 13.05 20.83
CA ARG A 928 13.56 13.51 19.48
C ARG A 928 12.77 14.76 19.20
N PHE A 929 13.45 15.83 18.80
CA PHE A 929 12.81 17.10 18.49
C PHE A 929 13.43 17.75 17.26
N ASN A 930 12.61 18.45 16.47
CA ASN A 930 13.08 19.30 15.38
C ASN A 930 13.03 20.76 15.82
N VAL A 931 14.03 21.54 15.43
CA VAL A 931 14.02 22.99 15.57
C VAL A 931 13.79 23.61 14.19
N PRO A 932 12.85 24.57 14.05
CA PRO A 932 12.55 25.18 12.76
C PRO A 932 13.79 25.75 12.08
N THR A 933 13.86 25.56 10.77
CA THR A 933 14.94 26.10 9.95
C THR A 933 14.64 27.55 9.58
N GLY A 934 15.63 28.45 9.71
CA GLY A 934 15.50 29.81 9.19
C GLY A 934 16.11 30.92 10.00
N MET A 935 15.68 32.14 9.68
CA MET A 935 16.16 33.33 10.36
C MET A 935 15.53 33.39 11.75
N ILE A 936 16.35 33.25 12.79
CA ILE A 936 15.92 33.35 14.19
C ILE A 936 15.09 34.61 14.42
N ALA A 937 15.52 35.76 13.89
CA ALA A 937 14.80 37.03 14.04
C ALA A 937 13.38 37.05 13.45
N VAL A 938 13.04 36.14 12.53
CA VAL A 938 11.67 35.97 12.01
C VAL A 938 10.93 34.91 12.83
N LEU A 939 11.61 33.84 13.21
CA LEU A 939 11.04 32.78 14.03
C LEU A 939 10.68 33.25 15.46
N GLU A 940 11.38 34.27 15.98
CA GLU A 940 11.07 34.95 17.25
C GLU A 940 9.73 35.71 17.23
N ASP A 941 9.21 36.05 16.05
CA ASP A 941 7.89 36.69 15.89
C ASP A 941 6.74 35.65 15.80
N GLU A 942 7.05 34.36 15.97
CA GLU A 942 6.11 33.22 15.97
C GLU A 942 5.13 33.23 14.76
N PRO A 943 5.62 33.29 13.51
CA PRO A 943 4.74 33.24 12.34
C PRO A 943 3.98 31.92 12.29
N PHE A 944 2.74 31.90 11.79
CA PHE A 944 2.00 30.65 11.55
C PHE A 944 2.44 29.96 10.24
N ALA A 945 3.04 30.70 9.30
CA ALA A 945 3.64 30.17 8.07
C ALA A 945 4.86 31.01 7.65
N TYR A 946 5.93 30.35 7.19
CA TYR A 946 7.16 31.04 6.80
C TYR A 946 7.83 30.34 5.61
N TRP A 947 7.91 31.02 4.47
CA TRP A 947 8.58 30.51 3.26
C TRP A 947 9.87 31.28 2.99
N GLN A 948 11.00 30.57 2.97
CA GLN A 948 12.30 31.16 2.63
C GLN A 948 12.58 31.25 1.13
N PHE A 949 11.80 30.56 0.29
CA PHE A 949 12.04 30.46 -1.15
C PHE A 949 13.43 29.87 -1.46
N GLY A 950 13.85 28.88 -0.66
CA GLY A 950 15.17 28.25 -0.71
C GLY A 950 15.28 27.04 -1.64
N GLU A 951 14.17 26.63 -2.24
CA GLU A 951 14.13 25.44 -3.08
C GLU A 951 15.06 25.60 -4.29
N THR A 952 15.68 24.50 -4.71
CA THR A 952 16.56 24.44 -5.89
C THR A 952 15.97 23.60 -7.02
N SER A 953 14.87 22.90 -6.75
CA SER A 953 14.09 22.08 -7.69
C SER A 953 12.71 21.80 -7.10
N GLY A 954 11.72 21.48 -7.95
CA GLY A 954 10.37 21.11 -7.53
C GLY A 954 9.32 22.19 -7.84
N GLY A 955 8.04 21.85 -7.64
CA GLY A 955 6.91 22.74 -7.92
C GLY A 955 6.18 23.24 -6.67
N VAL A 956 6.74 23.00 -5.48
CA VAL A 956 6.09 23.28 -4.19
C VAL A 956 7.00 24.16 -3.34
N GLY A 957 6.44 25.23 -2.76
CA GLY A 957 7.07 26.02 -1.71
C GLY A 957 6.64 25.50 -0.34
N VAL A 958 7.60 25.12 0.51
CA VAL A 958 7.32 24.49 1.82
C VAL A 958 7.51 25.51 2.93
N SER A 959 6.56 25.58 3.88
CA SER A 959 6.76 26.35 5.11
C SER A 959 7.84 25.71 5.98
N GLU A 960 8.76 26.52 6.49
CA GLU A 960 9.88 26.10 7.33
C GLU A 960 9.46 25.68 8.75
N LEU A 961 8.21 25.99 9.13
CA LEU A 961 7.62 25.62 10.40
C LEU A 961 7.03 24.19 10.39
N GLY A 962 6.93 23.56 9.21
CA GLY A 962 6.28 22.26 9.05
C GLY A 962 4.75 22.34 8.97
N GLY A 963 4.06 21.27 9.38
CA GLY A 963 2.58 21.24 9.47
C GLY A 963 1.82 21.06 8.15
N GLY A 964 2.50 20.72 7.05
CA GLY A 964 1.84 20.49 5.75
C GLY A 964 1.36 21.75 5.04
N ILE A 965 1.68 22.94 5.56
CA ILE A 965 1.42 24.22 4.90
C ILE A 965 2.35 24.36 3.70
N THR A 966 1.79 24.25 2.50
CA THR A 966 2.51 24.27 1.23
C THR A 966 1.89 25.27 0.28
N GLY A 967 2.70 25.82 -0.62
CA GLY A 967 2.27 26.60 -1.77
C GLY A 967 2.68 25.91 -3.07
N THR A 968 1.96 26.17 -4.16
CA THR A 968 2.29 25.67 -5.49
C THR A 968 2.94 26.77 -6.30
N TYR A 969 4.10 26.48 -6.89
CA TYR A 969 4.72 27.37 -7.87
C TYR A 969 4.01 27.22 -9.22
N PHE A 970 3.33 28.28 -9.67
CA PHE A 970 2.65 28.28 -10.95
C PHE A 970 3.64 28.55 -12.10
N ASN A 971 3.51 27.80 -13.21
CA ASN A 971 4.30 27.93 -14.45
C ASN A 971 5.84 27.87 -14.30
N ASP A 972 6.35 27.18 -13.29
CA ASP A 972 7.78 26.91 -13.05
C ASP A 972 8.66 28.19 -13.00
N PRO A 973 8.67 28.93 -11.88
CA PRO A 973 9.60 30.04 -11.66
C PRO A 973 11.05 29.55 -11.57
N SER A 974 12.02 30.46 -11.67
CA SER A 974 13.44 30.09 -11.54
C SER A 974 13.81 29.95 -10.06
N LEU A 975 14.27 28.77 -9.69
CA LEU A 975 14.62 28.38 -8.31
C LEU A 975 16.13 28.49 -8.06
N GLY A 976 16.54 28.56 -6.79
CA GLY A 976 17.96 28.62 -6.42
C GLY A 976 18.67 29.94 -6.81
N GLU A 977 17.92 31.04 -6.91
CA GLU A 977 18.47 32.35 -7.25
C GLU A 977 19.27 32.96 -6.10
N GLU A 978 20.04 34.00 -6.39
CA GLU A 978 20.84 34.70 -5.37
C GLU A 978 19.95 35.22 -4.23
N ARG A 979 20.33 34.93 -2.99
CA ARG A 979 19.61 35.38 -1.79
C ARG A 979 19.47 36.90 -1.75
N LEU A 980 18.30 37.38 -1.32
CA LEU A 980 17.99 38.82 -1.25
C LEU A 980 18.29 39.45 0.12
N VAL A 981 18.23 38.66 1.21
CA VAL A 981 18.34 39.14 2.59
C VAL A 981 19.69 38.76 3.20
N VAL A 982 20.36 39.73 3.81
CA VAL A 982 21.65 39.51 4.50
C VAL A 982 21.40 38.66 5.74
N GLY A 983 22.07 37.50 5.83
CA GLY A 983 21.92 36.55 6.93
C GLY A 983 21.01 35.36 6.61
N ALA A 984 20.31 35.35 5.48
CA ALA A 984 19.53 34.19 5.05
C ALA A 984 20.48 33.06 4.61
N ALA A 985 20.20 31.84 5.05
CA ALA A 985 20.92 30.64 4.64
C ALA A 985 20.49 30.18 3.23
N SER A 986 19.22 30.39 2.90
CA SER A 986 18.56 29.99 1.67
C SER A 986 18.67 31.01 0.52
N GLY A 987 18.47 30.53 -0.71
CA GLY A 987 18.43 31.34 -1.94
C GLY A 987 17.16 32.19 -2.07
N SER A 988 16.74 32.47 -3.30
CA SER A 988 15.43 33.06 -3.59
C SER A 988 14.78 32.40 -4.81
N VAL A 989 13.50 32.73 -5.04
CA VAL A 989 12.77 32.38 -6.26
C VAL A 989 12.56 33.62 -7.12
N LEU A 990 12.79 33.50 -8.43
CA LEU A 990 12.54 34.55 -9.41
C LEU A 990 11.25 34.27 -10.18
N PHE A 991 10.29 35.19 -10.03
CA PHE A 991 9.06 35.23 -10.80
C PHE A 991 9.22 36.06 -12.08
N ASP A 992 8.76 35.52 -13.21
CA ASP A 992 8.79 36.08 -14.56
C ASP A 992 7.37 36.29 -15.11
N ALA A 993 7.06 37.55 -15.42
CA ALA A 993 5.75 37.98 -15.87
C ALA A 993 5.42 37.39 -17.24
N SER A 994 6.42 37.26 -18.12
CA SER A 994 6.24 36.70 -19.47
C SER A 994 5.77 35.24 -19.45
N ARG A 995 6.01 34.55 -18.33
CA ARG A 995 5.57 33.17 -18.07
C ARG A 995 4.41 33.08 -17.08
N MET A 996 3.91 34.21 -16.57
CA MET A 996 2.88 34.27 -15.53
C MET A 996 3.21 33.41 -14.30
N THR A 997 4.46 33.42 -13.83
CA THR A 997 4.83 32.62 -12.65
C THR A 997 4.50 33.34 -11.36
N TYR A 998 4.01 32.64 -10.34
CA TYR A 998 3.73 33.17 -8.99
C TYR A 998 3.67 32.01 -7.96
N LEU A 999 3.59 32.35 -6.68
CA LEU A 999 3.28 31.38 -5.62
C LEU A 999 1.78 31.40 -5.32
N ASP A 1000 1.14 30.25 -5.43
CA ASP A 1000 -0.28 30.03 -5.10
C ASP A 1000 -0.42 29.26 -3.78
N ILE A 1001 -1.13 29.83 -2.81
CA ILE A 1001 -1.39 29.22 -1.51
C ILE A 1001 -2.83 28.69 -1.47
N PRO A 1002 -3.03 27.37 -1.30
CA PRO A 1002 -4.35 26.78 -1.23
C PRO A 1002 -5.12 27.21 0.02
N ASP A 1003 -6.42 26.92 0.02
CA ASP A 1003 -7.29 27.12 1.17
C ASP A 1003 -6.83 26.30 2.39
N ASN A 1004 -6.59 26.98 3.52
CA ASN A 1004 -6.15 26.41 4.79
C ASN A 1004 -6.86 27.09 5.98
N ALA A 1005 -7.19 26.32 7.04
CA ALA A 1005 -7.89 26.82 8.22
C ALA A 1005 -7.10 27.91 8.97
N GLU A 1006 -5.78 27.78 8.99
CA GLU A 1006 -4.84 28.72 9.60
C GLU A 1006 -4.50 29.91 8.67
N ILE A 1007 -5.10 30.00 7.47
CA ILE A 1007 -4.73 31.03 6.48
C ILE A 1007 -5.94 31.75 5.87
N ASN A 1008 -7.03 31.05 5.50
CA ASN A 1008 -8.19 31.58 4.75
C ASN A 1008 -9.55 30.83 4.81
N VAL A 1009 -9.71 29.64 5.41
CA VAL A 1009 -11.00 28.90 5.37
C VAL A 1009 -12.03 29.42 6.40
N ALA A 1010 -13.32 29.34 6.04
CA ALA A 1010 -14.42 30.13 6.61
C ALA A 1010 -15.30 29.48 7.70
N THR A 1011 -15.38 28.16 7.87
CA THR A 1011 -16.38 27.60 8.80
C THR A 1011 -15.88 27.51 10.23
N GLY A 1012 -16.45 28.32 11.15
CA GLY A 1012 -16.19 28.23 12.59
C GLY A 1012 -14.91 28.91 13.10
N ASN A 1013 -14.13 29.54 12.21
CA ASN A 1013 -12.99 30.37 12.60
C ASN A 1013 -13.48 31.83 12.76
N PRO A 1014 -13.34 32.47 13.95
CA PRO A 1014 -13.78 33.85 14.20
C PRO A 1014 -13.14 34.93 13.33
N GLY A 1015 -12.34 34.56 12.32
CA GLY A 1015 -11.66 35.48 11.43
C GLY A 1015 -10.38 35.98 12.08
N TRP A 1016 -9.36 36.17 11.26
CA TRP A 1016 -8.15 36.86 11.69
C TRP A 1016 -8.49 38.33 11.91
N LYS A 1017 -8.93 38.68 13.12
CA LYS A 1017 -9.15 40.07 13.50
C LYS A 1017 -7.91 40.91 13.18
N GLU A 1018 -6.72 40.35 13.34
CA GLU A 1018 -5.47 40.96 12.95
C GLU A 1018 -4.61 39.94 12.19
N LYS A 1019 -4.06 40.34 11.04
CA LYS A 1019 -3.13 39.52 10.24
C LYS A 1019 -2.04 40.38 9.65
N THR A 1020 -0.79 39.92 9.74
CA THR A 1020 0.33 40.55 9.04
C THR A 1020 0.81 39.66 7.89
N ILE A 1021 1.21 40.28 6.79
CA ILE A 1021 1.94 39.61 5.71
C ILE A 1021 3.18 40.41 5.42
N GLU A 1022 4.32 39.72 5.44
CA GLU A 1022 5.63 40.30 5.22
C GLU A 1022 6.30 39.64 4.03
N ILE A 1023 6.85 40.46 3.14
CA ILE A 1023 7.55 39.99 1.95
C ILE A 1023 8.85 40.77 1.73
N TRP A 1024 9.92 40.02 1.45
CA TRP A 1024 11.18 40.55 0.96
C TRP A 1024 11.28 40.26 -0.52
N PHE A 1025 11.42 41.31 -1.34
CA PHE A 1025 11.55 41.13 -2.78
C PHE A 1025 12.44 42.20 -3.41
N LYS A 1026 12.93 41.90 -4.61
CA LYS A 1026 13.68 42.83 -5.46
C LYS A 1026 13.22 42.69 -6.90
N ALA A 1027 12.54 43.70 -7.40
CA ALA A 1027 12.14 43.72 -8.81
C ALA A 1027 13.34 44.07 -9.70
N ARG A 1028 13.82 43.11 -10.50
CA ARG A 1028 14.91 43.32 -11.48
C ARG A 1028 14.42 44.16 -12.67
N ASN A 1029 13.24 43.78 -13.17
CA ASN A 1029 12.48 44.46 -14.21
C ASN A 1029 11.11 44.84 -13.62
N LEU A 1030 10.46 45.85 -14.18
CA LEU A 1030 9.14 46.31 -13.74
C LEU A 1030 8.11 46.16 -14.87
N PRO A 1031 6.82 45.89 -14.56
CA PRO A 1031 5.78 45.86 -15.58
C PRO A 1031 5.61 47.22 -16.29
N ASN A 1032 5.16 47.17 -17.54
CA ASN A 1032 5.00 48.32 -18.43
C ASN A 1032 3.53 48.78 -18.47
N SER A 1033 3.26 50.09 -18.58
CA SER A 1033 1.88 50.64 -18.61
C SER A 1033 1.27 50.83 -20.01
N ASP A 1034 1.93 50.41 -21.09
CA ASP A 1034 1.40 50.55 -22.46
C ASP A 1034 0.14 49.69 -22.64
N PRO A 1035 -0.99 50.27 -23.08
CA PRO A 1035 -2.22 49.51 -23.29
C PRO A 1035 -2.01 48.46 -24.39
N LEU A 1036 -2.54 47.25 -24.17
CA LEU A 1036 -2.50 46.11 -25.10
C LEU A 1036 -3.13 46.47 -26.46
N GLY A 1037 -2.36 47.11 -27.32
CA GLY A 1037 -2.75 47.49 -28.67
C GLY A 1037 -2.46 46.37 -29.66
N VAL A 1038 -3.47 45.97 -30.42
CA VAL A 1038 -3.36 45.02 -31.54
C VAL A 1038 -2.15 45.32 -32.43
N GLY A 1039 -1.15 44.43 -32.40
CA GLY A 1039 -0.03 44.43 -33.35
C GLY A 1039 1.37 44.71 -32.79
N PHE A 1040 1.56 44.87 -31.48
CA PHE A 1040 2.89 44.87 -30.84
C PHE A 1040 3.14 43.55 -30.11
N ALA A 1041 4.41 43.15 -29.97
CA ALA A 1041 4.82 41.87 -29.35
C ALA A 1041 4.24 41.73 -27.94
N ALA A 1042 3.68 40.56 -27.64
CA ALA A 1042 2.78 40.29 -26.53
C ALA A 1042 3.48 40.02 -25.18
N ASP A 1043 4.74 40.42 -25.01
CA ASP A 1043 5.62 39.68 -24.09
C ASP A 1043 5.97 40.40 -22.77
N VAL A 1044 5.37 41.56 -22.46
CA VAL A 1044 5.49 42.17 -21.12
C VAL A 1044 4.09 42.50 -20.61
N PRO A 1045 3.54 41.71 -19.67
CA PRO A 1045 2.26 42.01 -19.04
C PRO A 1045 2.30 43.36 -18.31
N ASP A 1046 1.15 44.01 -18.17
CA ASP A 1046 1.00 45.25 -17.42
C ASP A 1046 1.05 45.04 -15.89
N SER A 1047 1.11 43.78 -15.46
CA SER A 1047 1.11 43.35 -14.07
C SER A 1047 1.89 42.05 -13.83
N GLN A 1048 2.39 41.86 -12.60
CA GLN A 1048 3.03 40.61 -12.14
C GLN A 1048 2.44 40.22 -10.79
N ILE A 1049 1.78 39.06 -10.71
CA ILE A 1049 1.34 38.48 -9.43
C ILE A 1049 2.56 37.85 -8.75
N ILE A 1050 2.79 38.14 -7.47
CA ILE A 1050 3.88 37.56 -6.69
C ILE A 1050 3.35 36.43 -5.81
N TYR A 1051 2.21 36.69 -5.17
CA TYR A 1051 1.60 35.82 -4.17
C TYR A 1051 0.08 35.86 -4.35
N GLU A 1052 -0.52 34.68 -4.41
CA GLU A 1052 -1.98 34.49 -4.41
C GLU A 1052 -2.35 33.50 -3.31
N GLN A 1053 -3.46 33.76 -2.64
CA GLN A 1053 -3.94 32.97 -1.51
C GLN A 1053 -5.46 32.84 -1.59
N GLY A 1054 -5.93 31.59 -1.71
CA GLY A 1054 -7.35 31.22 -1.71
C GLY A 1054 -8.10 31.48 -3.01
N GLY A 1055 -9.37 31.04 -3.07
CA GLY A 1055 -10.18 31.18 -4.30
C GLY A 1055 -11.70 31.11 -4.18
N ALA A 1056 -12.27 30.75 -3.02
CA ALA A 1056 -13.72 30.59 -2.89
C ALA A 1056 -14.42 31.79 -2.22
N THR A 1057 -14.02 32.17 -1.01
CA THR A 1057 -14.78 33.12 -0.16
C THR A 1057 -13.89 34.19 0.48
N ARG A 1058 -12.66 33.84 0.88
CA ARG A 1058 -11.65 34.78 1.40
C ARG A 1058 -10.35 34.62 0.62
N GLY A 1059 -9.64 35.73 0.37
CA GLY A 1059 -8.38 35.65 -0.39
C GLY A 1059 -7.50 36.89 -0.31
N LEU A 1060 -6.24 36.70 -0.66
CA LEU A 1060 -5.24 37.76 -0.70
C LEU A 1060 -4.37 37.64 -1.95
N ASN A 1061 -4.04 38.77 -2.57
CA ASN A 1061 -3.15 38.83 -3.71
C ASN A 1061 -2.16 39.99 -3.55
N VAL A 1062 -0.88 39.73 -3.85
CA VAL A 1062 0.19 40.73 -3.92
C VAL A 1062 0.71 40.79 -5.35
N TYR A 1063 0.69 41.96 -5.97
CA TYR A 1063 1.11 42.13 -7.36
C TYR A 1063 1.80 43.46 -7.63
N LEU A 1064 2.58 43.51 -8.71
CA LEU A 1064 3.15 44.74 -9.26
C LEU A 1064 2.32 45.20 -10.45
N ARG A 1065 2.15 46.51 -10.62
CA ARG A 1065 1.48 47.13 -11.76
C ARG A 1065 2.33 48.22 -12.39
N GLY A 1066 2.44 48.19 -13.72
CA GLY A 1066 3.23 49.15 -14.48
C GLY A 1066 2.59 50.54 -14.46
N THR A 1067 3.39 51.57 -14.15
CA THR A 1067 2.95 52.98 -14.19
C THR A 1067 3.68 53.80 -15.25
N GLN A 1068 4.68 53.22 -15.92
CA GLN A 1068 5.50 53.85 -16.93
C GLN A 1068 5.51 53.02 -18.22
N ALA A 1069 5.39 53.70 -19.36
CA ALA A 1069 5.50 53.10 -20.69
C ALA A 1069 6.96 52.95 -21.12
N GLY A 1070 7.22 51.99 -22.03
CA GLY A 1070 8.54 51.75 -22.65
C GLY A 1070 9.32 50.57 -22.08
N ASP A 1071 10.48 50.26 -22.68
CA ASP A 1071 11.20 49.00 -22.48
C ASP A 1071 11.89 48.84 -21.10
N ASN A 1072 12.05 49.92 -20.34
CA ASN A 1072 12.78 49.92 -19.05
C ASN A 1072 12.12 50.86 -18.02
N PRO A 1073 10.89 50.58 -17.57
CA PRO A 1073 10.24 51.35 -16.52
C PRO A 1073 11.10 51.34 -15.24
N GLN A 1074 11.22 52.50 -14.60
CA GLN A 1074 12.01 52.69 -13.38
C GLN A 1074 11.15 52.65 -12.12
N GLU A 1075 9.83 52.83 -12.27
CA GLU A 1075 8.84 52.81 -11.20
C GLU A 1075 7.62 51.96 -11.58
N ALA A 1076 7.03 51.33 -10.57
CA ALA A 1076 5.79 50.57 -10.64
C ALA A 1076 5.05 50.74 -9.31
N GLU A 1077 3.81 50.30 -9.25
CA GLU A 1077 3.07 50.19 -8.00
C GLU A 1077 3.10 48.75 -7.49
N LEU A 1078 3.46 48.56 -6.22
CA LEU A 1078 3.20 47.33 -5.47
C LEU A 1078 1.81 47.47 -4.86
N TRP A 1079 0.94 46.51 -5.13
CA TRP A 1079 -0.41 46.44 -4.62
C TRP A 1079 -0.58 45.20 -3.75
N PHE A 1080 -1.21 45.39 -2.60
CA PHE A 1080 -1.79 44.32 -1.81
C PHE A 1080 -3.30 44.42 -1.89
N SER A 1081 -3.98 43.31 -2.13
CA SER A 1081 -5.44 43.23 -2.23
C SER A 1081 -5.95 42.11 -1.34
N ALA A 1082 -6.97 42.39 -0.54
CA ALA A 1082 -7.65 41.40 0.30
C ALA A 1082 -9.15 41.39 -0.01
N ILE A 1083 -9.79 40.22 0.10
CA ILE A 1083 -11.24 40.04 -0.08
C ILE A 1083 -11.81 39.13 1.01
N ASN A 1084 -12.99 39.48 1.52
CA ASN A 1084 -13.77 38.71 2.49
C ASN A 1084 -15.24 38.65 2.02
N ARG A 1085 -15.71 37.48 1.53
CA ARG A 1085 -17.08 37.26 1.04
C ARG A 1085 -17.61 35.91 1.51
N ALA A 1086 -18.75 35.89 2.20
CA ALA A 1086 -19.29 34.67 2.78
C ALA A 1086 -19.82 33.62 1.75
N GLU A 1087 -20.24 33.98 0.52
CA GLU A 1087 -21.10 33.06 -0.26
C GLU A 1087 -20.93 33.00 -1.81
N GLN A 1088 -19.90 33.60 -2.45
CA GLN A 1088 -19.71 33.46 -3.93
C GLN A 1088 -18.24 33.35 -4.35
N ALA A 1089 -17.94 32.30 -5.13
CA ALA A 1089 -16.64 32.01 -5.73
C ALA A 1089 -16.08 33.18 -6.57
N TRP A 1090 -14.82 33.55 -6.35
CA TRP A 1090 -14.10 34.51 -7.17
C TRP A 1090 -13.22 33.79 -8.20
N GLY A 1091 -13.20 34.30 -9.43
CA GLY A 1091 -12.50 33.71 -10.57
C GLY A 1091 -11.37 34.59 -11.12
N GLY A 1092 -10.52 35.14 -10.24
CA GLY A 1092 -9.23 35.73 -10.64
C GLY A 1092 -9.28 36.99 -11.51
N VAL A 1093 -10.38 37.76 -11.51
CA VAL A 1093 -10.46 39.03 -12.28
C VAL A 1093 -10.21 40.23 -11.36
N LEU A 1094 -9.23 41.05 -11.76
CA LEU A 1094 -8.80 42.29 -11.09
C LEU A 1094 -9.98 43.25 -10.83
N PRO A 1095 -10.06 43.93 -9.66
CA PRO A 1095 -11.18 44.80 -9.30
C PRO A 1095 -11.43 45.98 -10.26
N THR A 1096 -10.46 46.36 -11.10
CA THR A 1096 -10.57 47.55 -11.96
C THR A 1096 -11.29 47.34 -13.29
N GLU A 1097 -11.74 46.12 -13.63
CA GLU A 1097 -12.40 45.83 -14.93
C GLU A 1097 -13.94 45.71 -14.87
N GLN A 1098 -14.58 45.87 -13.71
CA GLN A 1098 -16.04 45.89 -13.61
C GLN A 1098 -16.59 47.32 -13.62
N THR A 1099 -17.28 47.70 -14.69
CA THR A 1099 -17.90 49.02 -14.86
C THR A 1099 -19.21 49.24 -14.08
N GLU A 1100 -19.64 48.30 -13.25
CA GLU A 1100 -20.81 48.43 -12.36
C GLU A 1100 -20.51 47.75 -11.01
N ILE A 1101 -20.09 48.54 -10.02
CA ILE A 1101 -19.76 48.04 -8.66
C ILE A 1101 -20.99 48.19 -7.75
N PRO A 1102 -21.56 47.10 -7.20
CA PRO A 1102 -22.54 47.16 -6.11
C PRO A 1102 -21.85 47.47 -4.78
N THR A 1103 -22.50 48.23 -3.91
CA THR A 1103 -21.89 48.94 -2.77
C THR A 1103 -21.48 48.11 -1.53
N ASN A 1104 -21.42 46.77 -1.55
CA ASN A 1104 -21.08 45.95 -0.36
C ASN A 1104 -20.14 44.78 -0.69
N GLY A 1105 -19.07 44.57 0.10
CA GLY A 1105 -18.12 43.45 -0.04
C GLY A 1105 -16.98 43.69 -1.04
N ASP A 1106 -16.44 44.91 -1.05
CA ASP A 1106 -15.38 45.34 -1.97
C ASP A 1106 -14.00 44.78 -1.57
N PRO A 1107 -13.19 44.29 -2.52
CA PRO A 1107 -11.79 43.98 -2.23
C PRO A 1107 -11.06 45.27 -1.79
N VAL A 1108 -10.43 45.22 -0.61
CA VAL A 1108 -9.61 46.31 -0.09
C VAL A 1108 -8.23 46.20 -0.71
N ALA A 1109 -7.81 47.23 -1.45
CA ALA A 1109 -6.49 47.28 -2.04
C ALA A 1109 -5.70 48.50 -1.56
N ILE A 1110 -4.45 48.29 -1.18
CA ILE A 1110 -3.50 49.35 -0.81
C ILE A 1110 -2.26 49.24 -1.68
N GLY A 1111 -1.80 50.37 -2.21
CA GLY A 1111 -0.68 50.44 -3.13
C GLY A 1111 0.41 51.39 -2.67
N THR A 1112 1.65 51.12 -3.06
CA THR A 1112 2.79 52.03 -2.88
C THR A 1112 3.72 52.00 -4.10
N THR A 1113 4.45 53.08 -4.36
CA THR A 1113 5.39 53.14 -5.48
C THR A 1113 6.72 52.47 -5.11
N ILE A 1114 7.19 51.58 -5.98
CA ILE A 1114 8.48 50.91 -5.87
C ILE A 1114 9.39 51.29 -7.05
N GLN A 1115 10.69 51.04 -6.89
CA GLN A 1115 11.72 51.33 -7.88
C GLN A 1115 12.46 50.06 -8.27
N ALA A 1116 12.85 49.98 -9.55
CA ALA A 1116 13.63 48.86 -10.06
C ALA A 1116 14.95 48.71 -9.30
N ASN A 1117 15.39 47.46 -9.13
CA ASN A 1117 16.67 47.07 -8.53
C ASN A 1117 16.90 47.50 -7.06
N LYS A 1118 15.84 47.86 -6.33
CA LYS A 1118 15.88 48.01 -4.87
C LYS A 1118 15.29 46.80 -4.16
N VAL A 1119 15.90 46.42 -3.04
CA VAL A 1119 15.34 45.41 -2.13
C VAL A 1119 14.33 46.11 -1.23
N TYR A 1120 13.11 45.57 -1.19
CA TYR A 1120 12.03 46.03 -0.34
C TYR A 1120 11.73 44.96 0.71
N HIS A 1121 11.50 45.40 1.95
CA HIS A 1121 10.74 44.67 2.96
C HIS A 1121 9.39 45.38 3.04
N ALA A 1122 8.35 44.72 2.57
CA ALA A 1122 7.00 45.26 2.57
C ALA A 1122 6.15 44.49 3.59
N VAL A 1123 5.44 45.24 4.42
CA VAL A 1123 4.58 44.71 5.47
C VAL A 1123 3.18 45.23 5.22
N MET A 1124 2.23 44.31 5.17
CA MET A 1124 0.80 44.60 5.18
C MET A 1124 0.22 44.19 6.53
N VAL A 1125 -0.56 45.08 7.11
CA VAL A 1125 -1.30 44.83 8.36
C VAL A 1125 -2.78 44.91 8.04
N LEU A 1126 -3.49 43.80 8.22
CA LEU A 1126 -4.94 43.70 8.21
C LEU A 1126 -5.44 43.83 9.65
N ASN A 1127 -6.45 44.68 9.83
CA ASN A 1127 -7.18 44.81 11.08
C ASN A 1127 -8.68 44.84 10.72
N GLY A 1128 -9.36 43.74 11.01
CA GLY A 1128 -10.79 43.54 10.78
C GLY A 1128 -11.64 44.15 11.90
N ASP A 1129 -12.96 44.10 11.74
CA ASP A 1129 -13.88 44.64 12.74
C ASP A 1129 -14.44 43.55 13.69
N ASP A 1130 -15.17 43.95 14.73
CA ASP A 1130 -15.76 43.02 15.73
C ASP A 1130 -17.10 42.43 15.25
N SER A 1131 -17.40 42.48 13.96
CA SER A 1131 -18.66 41.96 13.44
C SER A 1131 -18.59 40.43 13.31
N ASP A 1132 -19.76 39.79 13.23
CA ASP A 1132 -19.84 38.34 13.08
C ASP A 1132 -19.10 37.92 11.79
N PRO A 1133 -18.17 36.94 11.86
CA PRO A 1133 -17.34 36.49 10.73
C PRO A 1133 -18.17 35.95 9.55
N ASP A 1134 -19.43 35.56 9.80
CA ASP A 1134 -20.41 35.13 8.80
C ASP A 1134 -21.39 36.25 8.41
N SER A 1135 -21.24 37.45 8.97
CA SER A 1135 -22.07 38.59 8.61
C SER A 1135 -21.64 39.24 7.30
N PHE A 1136 -22.65 39.71 6.56
CA PHE A 1136 -22.48 40.46 5.32
C PHE A 1136 -21.70 41.78 5.48
N GLU A 1137 -21.47 42.24 6.72
CA GLU A 1137 -20.81 43.51 7.04
C GLU A 1137 -19.37 43.30 7.57
N GLY A 1138 -18.92 42.05 7.79
CA GLY A 1138 -17.61 41.80 8.37
C GLY A 1138 -16.45 41.91 7.41
N THR A 1139 -15.47 42.72 7.79
CA THR A 1139 -14.19 42.91 7.08
C THR A 1139 -13.10 42.12 7.75
#